data_AF-A0A2G6JH27-F1
#
_entry.id   AF-A0A2G6JH27-F1
#
_cell.length_a   1.000
_cell.length_b   1.000
_cell.length_c   1.000
_cell.angle_alpha   90.00
_cell.angle_beta   90.00
_cell.angle_gamma   90.00
#
_symmetry.space_group_name_H-M   'P 1'
#
loop_
_entity.id
_entity.type
_entity.pdbx_description
1 polymer ?
#
loop_
_entity_poly.entity_id
_entity_poly.type
_entity_poly.pdbx_seq_one_letter_code
_entity_poly.pdbx_strand_id
1 'polypeptide(L)'
;MPKFVLNVLDGPGKGRSIPLSLDVPLLIGRKPSNQLRLSHDEKVSGQHAEIRSEGEMLILKDLGSTNGTRVDGKKIQEVPIGHGDRFQIGETMLQLIDVQQDAGVDEDMSIQIDQAMLAKSRKRSPATLLFLLVLILAGGAAYYFFGSPASSAGPARARGAKLVEIPGNLLQAADAYFEKGANLWLPLASGGSFDLGTEASSGRHGLWAQLGAAEGTELGESDRFAGSASPAIPVQEGRAYRAQAMLAADEGVRVALRLAFYAAAPAPDPEAEPNPEAEQRLIRAPLLVVGSRLEALQGRDFAERSVSALAPSGAVEARAILVAVLAPGSSQECSAYADDIALVQQGAADPVLELAGSRLQVTGSSQGVDSPEVGGIGNAWLRIAGRTALASFASAPAENDPSLQALAKLLPLPLNDIFGDMRVLKGEGAFQLRSSAAGAMQFLVPGDMLGGQGYLVRREAQKEGAHKGRIFEGHRGAAQVADVSGILLGEGIVRFLLSWPKAGAFRADALPNGALRFTIDFGGELDIQLEFQDEVRKAQRLYREALAADRAGQIGKALQAYAELVKRWPFDQDATNKARARRSQLLLAGKERFLAQQRAFDEAKAFGYEGLYRRLLKDLDQMLLTYAGAEKTAFYEQAQSFRAEVHKALTQLLREKAKGVAERYLRIHDSLVESDLKRLAELVERYMRQEFPESEAVQKLGR
;
A
#
# COMPACT_ATOMS: atom_id res chain seq x y z
N MET A 1 -25.55 26.30 12.38
CA MET A 1 -24.65 25.27 12.95
C MET A 1 -23.22 25.73 12.75
N PRO A 2 -22.28 25.44 13.66
CA PRO A 2 -20.87 25.83 13.50
C PRO A 2 -20.29 25.12 12.27
N LYS A 3 -19.65 25.87 11.36
CA LYS A 3 -19.05 25.31 10.14
C LYS A 3 -17.86 24.38 10.46
N PHE A 4 -17.12 24.69 11.53
CA PHE A 4 -15.96 23.90 11.94
C PHE A 4 -15.98 23.55 13.43
N VAL A 5 -15.31 22.44 13.78
CA VAL A 5 -15.14 21.96 15.16
C VAL A 5 -13.66 21.60 15.37
N LEU A 6 -13.06 22.03 16.49
CA LEU A 6 -11.75 21.57 16.94
C LEU A 6 -11.90 20.44 17.95
N ASN A 7 -11.33 19.29 17.62
CA ASN A 7 -11.26 18.13 18.50
C ASN A 7 -9.90 18.08 19.20
N VAL A 8 -9.91 17.91 20.51
CA VAL A 8 -8.70 17.67 21.30
C VAL A 8 -8.39 16.18 21.30
N LEU A 9 -7.40 15.78 20.50
CA LEU A 9 -7.02 14.37 20.33
C LEU A 9 -6.10 13.85 21.45
N ASP A 10 -5.26 14.71 22.01
CA ASP A 10 -4.32 14.33 23.06
C ASP A 10 -3.89 15.55 23.91
N GLY A 11 -3.32 15.30 25.09
CA GLY A 11 -2.93 16.32 26.06
C GLY A 11 -4.05 16.73 27.05
N PRO A 12 -3.83 17.78 27.86
CA PRO A 12 -4.82 18.24 28.85
C PRO A 12 -6.14 18.68 28.18
N GLY A 13 -7.21 17.92 28.40
CA GLY A 13 -8.52 18.17 27.78
C GLY A 13 -8.89 17.24 26.62
N LYS A 14 -8.14 16.15 26.42
CA LYS A 14 -8.46 15.06 25.48
C LYS A 14 -9.94 14.67 25.49
N GLY A 15 -10.53 14.56 24.29
CA GLY A 15 -11.94 14.20 24.07
C GLY A 15 -12.90 15.40 24.01
N ARG A 16 -12.46 16.63 24.29
CA ARG A 16 -13.30 17.83 24.05
C ARG A 16 -13.41 18.11 22.55
N SER A 17 -14.61 18.50 22.13
CA SER A 17 -14.90 19.06 20.82
C SER A 17 -15.38 20.49 21.01
N ILE A 18 -14.81 21.44 20.25
CA ILE A 18 -15.02 22.87 20.46
C ILE A 18 -15.52 23.48 19.15
N PRO A 19 -16.77 23.93 19.08
CA PRO A 19 -17.30 24.55 17.87
C PRO A 19 -16.59 25.87 17.60
N LEU A 20 -16.20 26.09 16.35
CA LEU A 20 -15.57 27.32 15.89
C LEU A 20 -16.59 28.25 15.25
N SER A 21 -16.54 29.52 15.66
CA SER A 21 -17.18 30.64 14.96
C SER A 21 -16.07 31.50 14.38
N LEU A 22 -15.88 31.48 13.06
CA LEU A 22 -14.74 32.08 12.37
C LEU A 22 -14.96 33.54 11.96
N ASP A 23 -16.04 34.16 12.45
CA ASP A 23 -16.35 35.57 12.21
C ASP A 23 -15.30 36.51 12.86
N VAL A 24 -14.52 35.99 13.81
CA VAL A 24 -13.38 36.65 14.46
C VAL A 24 -12.23 35.64 14.60
N PRO A 25 -10.95 36.09 14.57
CA PRO A 25 -9.81 35.20 14.81
C PRO A 25 -9.93 34.48 16.16
N LEU A 26 -9.77 33.16 16.14
CA LEU A 26 -9.76 32.32 17.32
C LEU A 26 -8.35 32.32 17.93
N LEU A 27 -8.18 32.99 19.07
CA LEU A 27 -6.93 32.94 19.83
C LEU A 27 -6.90 31.67 20.69
N ILE A 28 -5.75 31.02 20.67
CA ILE A 28 -5.43 29.82 21.44
C ILE A 28 -4.29 30.16 22.41
N GLY A 29 -4.48 29.86 23.70
CA GLY A 29 -3.42 30.10 24.68
C GLY A 29 -3.85 29.85 26.13
N ARG A 30 -2.93 30.12 27.06
CA ARG A 30 -3.16 29.85 28.49
C ARG A 30 -3.92 30.96 29.23
N LYS A 31 -3.83 32.22 28.75
CA LYS A 31 -4.51 33.38 29.37
C LYS A 31 -6.03 33.29 29.22
N PRO A 32 -6.82 33.84 30.17
CA PRO A 32 -8.28 33.91 30.07
C PRO A 32 -8.81 34.72 28.87
N SER A 33 -7.97 35.57 28.27
CA SER A 33 -8.31 36.39 27.11
C SER A 33 -8.39 35.61 25.79
N ASN A 34 -8.00 34.33 25.76
CA ASN A 34 -8.09 33.49 24.56
C ASN A 34 -9.43 32.77 24.50
N GLN A 35 -10.00 32.67 23.30
CA GLN A 35 -11.25 31.93 23.07
C GLN A 35 -11.05 30.43 23.32
N LEU A 36 -9.91 29.86 22.88
CA LEU A 36 -9.50 28.53 23.26
C LEU A 36 -8.47 28.59 24.39
N ARG A 37 -8.97 28.50 25.62
CA ARG A 37 -8.13 28.48 26.82
C ARG A 37 -7.61 27.08 27.12
N LEU A 38 -6.30 26.89 27.01
CA LEU A 38 -5.58 25.67 27.40
C LEU A 38 -4.89 25.90 28.76
N SER A 39 -5.67 26.07 29.83
CA SER A 39 -5.16 26.48 31.15
C SER A 39 -4.27 25.45 31.85
N HIS A 40 -4.39 24.18 31.49
CA HIS A 40 -3.71 23.06 32.14
C HIS A 40 -2.44 22.59 31.41
N ASP A 41 -2.11 23.21 30.29
CA ASP A 41 -0.90 22.89 29.52
C ASP A 41 0.17 23.96 29.78
N GLU A 42 1.16 23.62 30.60
CA GLU A 42 2.22 24.54 31.00
C GLU A 42 3.15 24.94 29.84
N LYS A 43 3.19 24.14 28.78
CA LYS A 43 3.98 24.42 27.58
C LYS A 43 3.26 25.38 26.62
N VAL A 44 2.05 25.80 26.94
CA VAL A 44 1.28 26.78 26.14
C VAL A 44 1.52 28.20 26.66
N SER A 45 2.06 29.06 25.79
CA SER A 45 2.22 30.50 26.03
C SER A 45 0.89 31.22 26.30
N GLY A 46 0.99 32.42 26.89
CA GLY A 46 -0.18 33.22 27.27
C GLY A 46 -1.13 33.50 26.12
N GLN A 47 -0.61 33.93 24.97
CA GLN A 47 -1.21 33.87 23.63
C GLN A 47 -0.25 33.04 22.78
N HIS A 48 -0.70 31.94 22.19
CA HIS A 48 0.19 30.96 21.56
C HIS A 48 0.02 30.93 20.05
N ALA A 49 -1.20 30.77 19.59
CA ALA A 49 -1.53 30.70 18.17
C ALA A 49 -2.88 31.34 17.90
N GLU A 50 -3.13 31.69 16.65
CA GLU A 50 -4.44 32.09 16.16
C GLU A 50 -4.87 31.25 14.97
N ILE A 51 -6.18 31.02 14.86
CA ILE A 51 -6.81 30.52 13.64
C ILE A 51 -7.72 31.61 13.10
N ARG A 52 -7.52 32.00 11.84
CA ARG A 52 -8.32 33.02 11.17
C ARG A 52 -8.76 32.55 9.79
N SER A 53 -9.87 33.10 9.31
CA SER A 53 -10.31 32.87 7.94
C SER A 53 -9.70 33.91 7.00
N GLU A 54 -9.16 33.46 5.87
CA GLU A 54 -8.73 34.29 4.75
C GLU A 54 -9.43 33.79 3.47
N GLY A 55 -10.52 34.46 3.09
CA GLY A 55 -11.38 34.00 2.00
C GLY A 55 -12.07 32.68 2.35
N GLU A 56 -11.89 31.65 1.52
CA GLU A 56 -12.41 30.30 1.78
C GLU A 56 -11.46 29.41 2.59
N MET A 57 -10.24 29.88 2.89
CA MET A 57 -9.21 29.11 3.60
C MET A 57 -9.14 29.47 5.09
N LEU A 58 -8.68 28.53 5.90
CA LEU A 58 -8.29 28.75 7.29
C LEU A 58 -6.79 28.80 7.42
N ILE A 59 -6.28 29.80 8.15
CA ILE A 59 -4.86 29.99 8.39
C ILE A 59 -4.59 29.78 9.88
N LEU A 60 -3.64 28.90 10.19
CA LEU A 60 -3.06 28.71 11.52
C LEU A 60 -1.76 29.49 11.61
N LYS A 61 -1.66 30.38 12.61
CA LYS A 61 -0.49 31.23 12.82
C LYS A 61 0.02 31.13 14.24
N ASP A 62 1.34 30.96 14.41
CA ASP A 62 2.00 31.05 15.70
C ASP A 62 2.24 32.52 16.09
N LEU A 63 1.90 32.90 17.32
CA LEU A 63 1.99 34.28 17.83
C LEU A 63 3.30 34.53 18.60
N GLY A 64 4.40 33.92 18.18
CA GLY A 64 5.69 34.03 18.86
C GLY A 64 5.74 33.23 20.15
N SER A 65 5.14 32.04 20.14
CA SER A 65 5.07 31.19 21.32
C SER A 65 6.45 30.64 21.72
N THR A 66 6.64 30.35 23.00
CA THR A 66 7.92 29.89 23.55
C THR A 66 8.33 28.52 22.99
N ASN A 67 7.35 27.63 22.81
CA ASN A 67 7.60 26.25 22.36
C ASN A 67 7.32 26.05 20.86
N GLY A 68 6.66 27.01 20.21
CA GLY A 68 6.24 26.95 18.82
C GLY A 68 5.00 26.07 18.60
N THR A 69 4.19 26.42 17.61
CA THR A 69 3.11 25.61 17.06
C THR A 69 3.67 24.62 16.04
N ARG A 70 3.18 23.38 16.03
CA ARG A 70 3.64 22.35 15.07
C ARG A 70 2.51 21.76 14.24
N VAL A 71 2.80 21.51 12.97
CA VAL A 71 1.95 20.71 12.05
C VAL A 71 2.83 19.58 11.53
N ASP A 72 2.34 18.34 11.60
CA ASP A 72 3.11 17.13 11.25
C ASP A 72 4.52 17.07 11.88
N GLY A 73 4.63 17.52 13.13
CA GLY A 73 5.87 17.52 13.91
C GLY A 73 6.84 18.67 13.61
N LYS A 74 6.62 19.46 12.54
CA LYS A 74 7.45 20.61 12.15
C LYS A 74 6.91 21.90 12.76
N LYS A 75 7.78 22.78 13.24
CA LYS A 75 7.37 24.12 13.73
C LYS A 75 6.93 25.00 12.56
N ILE A 76 5.84 25.73 12.74
CA ILE A 76 5.28 26.64 11.74
C ILE A 76 5.32 28.09 12.24
N GLN A 77 5.34 29.04 11.31
CA GLN A 77 5.00 30.44 11.60
C GLN A 77 3.57 30.74 11.16
N GLU A 78 3.21 30.33 9.94
CA GLU A 78 1.87 30.50 9.38
C GLU A 78 1.65 29.43 8.29
N VAL A 79 0.50 28.75 8.30
CA VAL A 79 0.18 27.68 7.33
C VAL A 79 -1.34 27.58 7.11
N PRO A 80 -1.82 27.33 5.89
CA PRO A 80 -3.22 26.98 5.68
C PRO A 80 -3.54 25.62 6.32
N ILE A 81 -4.72 25.50 6.91
CA ILE A 81 -5.25 24.28 7.51
C ILE A 81 -6.66 23.97 6.98
N GLY A 82 -6.98 22.70 6.83
CA GLY A 82 -8.24 22.20 6.28
C GLY A 82 -8.89 21.10 7.13
N HIS A 83 -10.00 20.55 6.63
CA HIS A 83 -10.68 19.44 7.28
C HIS A 83 -9.74 18.24 7.47
N GLY A 84 -9.70 17.70 8.68
CA GLY A 84 -8.89 16.55 9.07
C GLY A 84 -7.49 16.91 9.59
N ASP A 85 -6.99 18.13 9.35
CA ASP A 85 -5.63 18.53 9.71
C ASP A 85 -5.40 18.53 11.22
N ARG A 86 -4.18 18.13 11.61
CA ARG A 86 -3.75 18.01 12.99
C ARG A 86 -2.60 18.94 13.29
N PHE A 87 -2.69 19.63 14.42
CA PHE A 87 -1.65 20.54 14.86
C PHE A 87 -1.47 20.45 16.38
N GLN A 88 -0.24 20.67 16.82
CA GLN A 88 0.17 20.58 18.20
C GLN A 88 0.53 21.97 18.74
N ILE A 89 -0.04 22.29 19.90
CA ILE A 89 0.22 23.50 20.67
C ILE A 89 0.56 23.06 22.10
N GLY A 90 1.80 23.30 22.54
CA GLY A 90 2.29 22.74 23.81
C GLY A 90 2.34 21.21 23.77
N GLU A 91 1.65 20.55 24.70
CA GLU A 91 1.44 19.09 24.74
C GLU A 91 0.10 18.68 24.12
N THR A 92 -0.74 19.64 23.75
CA THR A 92 -2.10 19.42 23.26
C THR A 92 -2.12 19.19 21.76
N MET A 93 -2.68 18.07 21.32
CA MET A 93 -2.92 17.74 19.90
C MET A 93 -4.35 18.08 19.53
N LEU A 94 -4.53 18.91 18.51
CA LEU A 94 -5.82 19.40 18.02
C LEU A 94 -6.07 18.91 16.59
N GLN A 95 -7.34 18.70 16.24
CA GLN A 95 -7.78 18.36 14.89
C GLN A 95 -8.94 19.24 14.45
N LEU A 96 -8.88 19.77 13.23
CA LEU A 96 -9.94 20.57 12.64
C LEU A 96 -10.93 19.68 11.86
N ILE A 97 -12.23 19.82 12.11
CA ILE A 97 -13.31 19.12 11.41
C ILE A 97 -14.25 20.15 10.77
N ASP A 98 -14.68 19.91 9.53
CA ASP A 98 -15.68 20.73 8.83
C ASP A 98 -16.99 19.92 8.86
N VAL A 99 -17.99 20.46 9.54
CA VAL A 99 -19.25 19.75 9.81
C VAL A 99 -20.08 19.58 8.53
N GLN A 100 -19.81 20.38 7.49
CA GLN A 100 -20.50 20.25 6.20
C GLN A 100 -19.89 19.18 5.28
N GLN A 101 -18.61 18.85 5.47
CA GLN A 101 -17.96 17.75 4.74
C GLN A 101 -18.24 16.38 5.38
N ASP A 102 -18.51 16.34 6.69
CA ASP A 102 -18.88 15.11 7.44
C ASP A 102 -20.37 14.73 7.35
N ALA A 103 -21.24 15.60 6.85
CA ALA A 103 -22.70 15.36 6.76
C ALA A 103 -23.13 14.44 5.59
N GLY A 104 -22.17 13.77 4.93
CA GLY A 104 -22.37 13.05 3.68
C GLY A 104 -22.70 11.55 3.78
N VAL A 105 -23.04 10.99 4.95
CA VAL A 105 -23.47 9.59 5.07
C VAL A 105 -24.51 9.41 6.20
N ASP A 106 -25.79 9.39 5.83
CA ASP A 106 -26.86 8.55 6.39
C ASP A 106 -28.09 8.57 5.44
N GLU A 107 -28.69 7.40 5.20
CA GLU A 107 -29.64 7.06 4.12
C GLU A 107 -31.10 7.58 4.31
N ASP A 108 -31.83 7.60 3.19
CA ASP A 108 -33.30 7.59 3.06
C ASP A 108 -34.13 8.76 3.60
N MET A 109 -34.37 9.74 2.73
CA MET A 109 -35.61 10.51 2.67
C MET A 109 -36.06 10.63 1.21
N SER A 110 -37.04 9.80 0.84
CA SER A 110 -37.79 9.91 -0.41
C SER A 110 -38.37 11.31 -0.59
N ILE A 111 -37.93 12.04 -1.61
CA ILE A 111 -38.61 13.26 -2.06
C ILE A 111 -39.50 12.88 -3.24
N GLN A 112 -40.80 12.76 -2.98
CA GLN A 112 -41.81 12.87 -4.02
C GLN A 112 -41.74 14.27 -4.62
N ILE A 113 -41.54 14.36 -5.94
CA ILE A 113 -41.56 15.61 -6.68
C ILE A 113 -43.02 16.03 -6.85
N ASP A 114 -43.48 16.93 -5.99
CA ASP A 114 -44.77 17.60 -6.16
C ASP A 114 -44.69 18.62 -7.31
N GLN A 115 -45.68 18.55 -8.22
CA GLN A 115 -45.82 19.42 -9.40
C GLN A 115 -46.02 20.92 -9.07
N ALA A 116 -46.00 21.32 -7.80
CA ALA A 116 -46.07 22.71 -7.35
C ALA A 116 -44.70 23.44 -7.37
N MET A 117 -43.57 22.74 -7.49
CA MET A 117 -42.23 23.34 -7.53
C MET A 117 -41.73 23.74 -8.92
N LEU A 118 -42.41 23.36 -10.01
CA LEU A 118 -42.05 23.78 -11.38
C LEU A 118 -42.64 25.15 -11.80
N ALA A 119 -43.44 25.81 -10.96
CA ALA A 119 -44.13 27.04 -11.33
C ALA A 119 -43.46 28.36 -10.86
N LYS A 120 -42.27 28.31 -10.25
CA LYS A 120 -41.64 29.49 -9.62
C LYS A 120 -40.20 29.75 -10.06
N SER A 121 -39.95 29.77 -11.37
CA SER A 121 -38.74 30.37 -11.96
C SER A 121 -39.03 31.13 -13.26
N ARG A 122 -39.99 32.06 -13.17
CA ARG A 122 -40.27 33.04 -14.23
C ARG A 122 -40.22 34.43 -13.61
N LYS A 123 -39.02 35.01 -13.54
CA LYS A 123 -38.77 36.46 -13.34
C LYS A 123 -37.28 36.80 -13.50
N ARG A 124 -36.80 36.79 -14.74
CA ARG A 124 -35.70 37.66 -15.19
C ARG A 124 -36.10 38.22 -16.56
N SER A 125 -36.04 39.54 -16.71
CA SER A 125 -36.60 40.27 -17.85
C SER A 125 -35.85 39.99 -19.16
N PRO A 126 -36.55 39.89 -20.30
CA PRO A 126 -35.95 39.63 -21.61
C PRO A 126 -34.98 40.72 -22.10
N ALA A 127 -34.99 41.92 -21.50
CA ALA A 127 -34.09 43.02 -21.87
C ALA A 127 -32.62 42.77 -21.50
N THR A 128 -32.35 41.97 -20.46
CA THR A 128 -30.98 41.76 -19.96
C THR A 128 -30.21 40.73 -20.80
N LEU A 129 -30.92 39.74 -21.36
CA LEU A 129 -30.34 38.78 -22.31
C LEU A 129 -30.05 39.44 -23.67
N LEU A 130 -30.89 40.38 -24.10
CA LEU A 130 -30.69 41.11 -25.36
C LEU A 130 -29.48 42.05 -25.28
N PHE A 131 -29.23 42.70 -24.14
CA PHE A 131 -28.06 43.56 -23.93
C PHE A 131 -26.74 42.76 -23.93
N LEU A 132 -26.74 41.56 -23.35
CA LEU A 132 -25.60 40.65 -23.37
C LEU A 132 -25.30 40.12 -24.78
N LEU A 133 -26.34 39.85 -25.56
CA LEU A 133 -26.20 39.40 -26.95
C LEU A 133 -25.63 40.50 -27.87
N VAL A 134 -26.02 41.76 -27.66
CA VAL A 134 -25.52 42.92 -28.41
C VAL A 134 -24.05 43.23 -28.09
N LEU A 135 -23.61 43.04 -26.84
CA LEU A 135 -22.20 43.20 -26.45
C LEU A 135 -21.29 42.14 -27.10
N ILE A 136 -21.77 40.90 -27.21
CA ILE A 136 -21.02 39.81 -27.86
C ILE A 136 -20.92 40.05 -29.38
N LEU A 137 -21.98 40.55 -30.02
CA LEU A 137 -21.99 40.89 -31.45
C LEU A 137 -21.15 42.13 -31.78
N ALA A 138 -21.15 43.16 -30.92
CA ALA A 138 -20.33 44.36 -31.10
C ALA A 138 -18.83 44.10 -30.92
N GLY A 139 -18.45 43.22 -29.99
CA GLY A 139 -17.05 42.81 -29.79
C GLY A 139 -16.49 41.98 -30.94
N GLY A 140 -17.32 41.11 -31.54
CA GLY A 140 -16.93 40.29 -32.71
C GLY A 140 -16.73 41.10 -33.99
N ALA A 141 -17.54 42.14 -34.22
CA ALA A 141 -17.43 43.00 -35.39
C ALA A 141 -16.19 43.93 -35.35
N ALA A 142 -15.79 44.40 -34.15
CA ALA A 142 -14.61 45.25 -33.97
C ALA A 142 -13.29 44.49 -34.24
N TYR A 143 -13.23 43.20 -33.88
CA TYR A 143 -12.08 42.34 -34.15
C TYR A 143 -11.95 41.97 -35.65
N TYR A 144 -13.08 41.83 -36.35
CA TYR A 144 -13.11 41.48 -37.77
C TYR A 144 -12.80 42.67 -38.72
N PHE A 145 -13.13 43.91 -38.34
CA PHE A 145 -12.99 45.08 -39.22
C PHE A 145 -11.73 45.93 -39.02
N PHE A 146 -11.03 45.86 -37.88
CA PHE A 146 -9.90 46.76 -37.57
C PHE A 146 -8.54 46.07 -37.35
N GLY A 147 -8.46 44.75 -37.54
CA GLY A 147 -7.22 43.98 -37.37
C GLY A 147 -6.38 43.86 -38.65
N SER A 148 -5.97 44.96 -39.27
CA SER A 148 -4.88 44.97 -40.27
C SER A 148 -4.30 46.37 -40.46
N PRO A 149 -2.97 46.53 -40.40
CA PRO A 149 -2.29 47.46 -41.28
C PRO A 149 -1.28 46.77 -42.21
N ALA A 150 -1.32 47.29 -43.43
CA ALA A 150 -0.63 46.89 -44.64
C ALA A 150 0.89 46.77 -44.54
N SER A 151 1.36 45.89 -45.43
CA SER A 151 2.71 45.74 -45.97
C SER A 151 3.26 47.01 -46.64
N SER A 152 4.54 47.29 -46.39
CA SER A 152 5.44 47.94 -47.36
C SER A 152 6.61 47.00 -47.63
N ALA A 153 6.75 46.54 -48.87
CA ALA A 153 7.79 45.62 -49.31
C ALA A 153 9.12 46.36 -49.63
N GLY A 154 10.21 45.80 -49.13
CA GLY A 154 11.62 46.06 -49.44
C GLY A 154 12.42 44.77 -49.13
N PRO A 155 13.58 44.53 -49.75
CA PRO A 155 14.05 43.18 -50.10
C PRO A 155 14.30 42.28 -48.88
N ALA A 156 13.96 41.00 -49.05
CA ALA A 156 13.90 39.97 -48.02
C ALA A 156 15.26 39.74 -47.33
N ARG A 157 15.37 40.17 -46.07
CA ARG A 157 16.17 39.47 -45.06
C ARG A 157 15.27 38.42 -44.41
N ALA A 158 15.73 37.17 -44.37
CA ALA A 158 15.08 36.08 -43.66
C ALA A 158 14.70 36.55 -42.24
N ARG A 159 13.38 36.65 -41.98
CA ARG A 159 12.84 36.87 -40.64
C ARG A 159 13.03 35.55 -39.90
N GLY A 160 13.87 35.56 -38.86
CA GLY A 160 13.96 34.45 -37.92
C GLY A 160 12.57 34.08 -37.40
N ALA A 161 12.29 32.79 -37.31
CA ALA A 161 11.04 32.30 -36.77
C ALA A 161 10.87 32.83 -35.35
N LYS A 162 9.61 33.06 -34.98
CA LYS A 162 9.26 33.58 -33.67
C LYS A 162 9.50 32.44 -32.66
N LEU A 163 10.44 32.64 -31.72
CA LEU A 163 10.65 31.73 -30.59
C LEU A 163 9.29 31.44 -29.92
N VAL A 164 8.93 30.16 -29.80
CA VAL A 164 7.73 29.75 -29.08
C VAL A 164 8.10 29.61 -27.61
N GLU A 165 7.89 30.63 -26.78
CA GLU A 165 8.11 30.49 -25.34
C GLU A 165 7.03 29.59 -24.72
N ILE A 166 7.41 28.39 -24.26
CA ILE A 166 6.62 27.58 -23.32
C ILE A 166 6.74 28.22 -21.94
N PRO A 167 5.67 28.81 -21.38
CA PRO A 167 5.71 29.47 -20.09
C PRO A 167 6.14 28.48 -18.98
N GLY A 168 7.08 28.89 -18.14
CA GLY A 168 7.56 28.08 -17.01
C GLY A 168 8.63 27.04 -17.37
N ASN A 169 9.19 27.07 -18.59
CA ASN A 169 10.36 26.27 -18.93
C ASN A 169 11.58 26.73 -18.12
N LEU A 170 12.21 25.79 -17.42
CA LEU A 170 13.37 26.00 -16.56
C LEU A 170 14.69 25.89 -17.31
N LEU A 171 14.66 25.36 -18.54
CA LEU A 171 15.79 25.40 -19.47
C LEU A 171 15.92 26.83 -20.03
N GLN A 172 17.14 27.35 -20.16
CA GLN A 172 17.34 28.68 -20.74
C GLN A 172 16.94 28.67 -22.22
N ALA A 173 16.66 29.83 -22.81
CA ALA A 173 16.26 29.91 -24.22
C ALA A 173 17.28 29.22 -25.16
N ALA A 174 18.58 29.36 -24.87
CA ALA A 174 19.68 28.68 -25.55
C ALA A 174 19.85 27.19 -25.18
N ASP A 175 18.96 26.63 -24.37
CA ASP A 175 18.89 25.20 -24.02
C ASP A 175 17.51 24.59 -24.41
N ALA A 176 16.52 25.44 -24.71
CA ALA A 176 15.11 25.11 -24.82
C ALA A 176 14.50 25.29 -26.22
N TYR A 177 14.97 26.29 -26.98
CA TYR A 177 14.47 26.61 -28.32
C TYR A 177 15.63 27.03 -29.21
N PHE A 178 15.76 26.42 -30.38
CA PHE A 178 16.92 26.70 -31.23
C PHE A 178 16.55 27.27 -32.59
N GLU A 179 16.34 28.59 -32.59
CA GLU A 179 16.90 29.42 -33.64
C GLU A 179 17.98 30.34 -33.03
N LYS A 180 19.25 29.93 -33.21
CA LYS A 180 20.53 30.55 -32.80
C LYS A 180 20.98 30.41 -31.34
N GLY A 181 21.97 29.54 -31.13
CA GLY A 181 23.15 29.88 -30.32
C GLY A 181 23.66 28.83 -29.33
N ALA A 182 24.88 28.36 -29.60
CA ALA A 182 25.96 27.93 -28.70
C ALA A 182 25.79 26.71 -27.76
N ASN A 183 26.53 25.65 -28.12
CA ASN A 183 27.42 24.83 -27.28
C ASN A 183 27.04 24.63 -25.81
N LEU A 184 26.35 23.54 -25.47
CA LEU A 184 26.56 22.74 -24.25
C LEU A 184 25.59 21.53 -24.22
N TRP A 185 26.06 20.36 -24.66
CA TRP A 185 25.36 19.08 -24.44
C TRP A 185 26.37 18.00 -24.08
N LEU A 186 26.05 17.22 -23.06
CA LEU A 186 26.96 16.24 -22.46
C LEU A 186 26.59 14.81 -22.92
N PRO A 187 27.54 14.02 -23.44
CA PRO A 187 27.28 12.67 -23.93
C PRO A 187 26.98 11.67 -22.81
N LEU A 188 26.13 10.68 -23.11
CA LEU A 188 26.02 9.43 -22.35
C LEU A 188 26.75 8.29 -23.07
N ALA A 189 28.02 8.14 -22.68
CA ALA A 189 28.96 7.04 -22.93
C ALA A 189 29.65 6.89 -24.31
N SER A 190 30.81 6.25 -24.21
CA SER A 190 31.99 6.19 -25.09
C SER A 190 31.76 5.54 -26.45
N GLY A 191 31.75 6.32 -27.52
CA GLY A 191 31.80 5.74 -28.89
C GLY A 191 31.38 6.67 -30.03
N GLY A 192 30.48 7.63 -29.81
CA GLY A 192 30.05 8.56 -30.85
C GLY A 192 30.94 9.80 -30.94
N SER A 193 31.56 10.06 -32.10
CA SER A 193 32.22 11.34 -32.36
C SER A 193 31.21 12.42 -32.73
N PHE A 194 31.39 13.63 -32.21
CA PHE A 194 30.62 14.80 -32.63
C PHE A 194 31.10 15.32 -33.98
N ASP A 195 30.17 15.73 -34.84
CA ASP A 195 30.44 16.70 -35.90
C ASP A 195 29.63 17.99 -35.63
N LEU A 196 30.29 19.14 -35.71
CA LEU A 196 29.71 20.45 -35.39
C LEU A 196 28.98 21.01 -36.61
N GLY A 197 27.65 20.85 -36.65
CA GLY A 197 26.83 21.49 -37.67
C GLY A 197 26.77 23.01 -37.50
N THR A 198 27.29 23.76 -38.48
CA THR A 198 27.28 25.23 -38.50
C THR A 198 26.10 25.84 -39.29
N GLU A 199 25.21 25.01 -39.84
CA GLU A 199 24.08 25.48 -40.64
C GLU A 199 22.73 25.30 -39.94
N ALA A 200 21.99 26.41 -39.83
CA ALA A 200 20.62 26.46 -39.32
C ALA A 200 19.65 26.19 -40.47
N SER A 201 18.81 25.14 -40.38
CA SER A 201 17.44 25.04 -40.95
C SER A 201 16.89 23.60 -40.98
N SER A 202 16.77 22.89 -39.84
CA SER A 202 16.06 21.58 -39.86
C SER A 202 15.43 21.07 -38.55
N GLY A 203 15.44 21.82 -37.44
CA GLY A 203 14.93 21.30 -36.15
C GLY A 203 15.81 20.20 -35.53
N ARG A 204 17.11 20.16 -35.88
CA ARG A 204 18.07 19.11 -35.44
C ARG A 204 19.12 19.60 -34.46
N HIS A 205 18.84 20.71 -33.76
CA HIS A 205 19.78 21.37 -32.84
C HIS A 205 19.44 21.19 -31.35
N GLY A 206 18.46 20.33 -31.03
CA GLY A 206 18.16 19.91 -29.65
C GLY A 206 19.04 18.74 -29.19
N LEU A 207 18.50 17.80 -28.40
CA LEU A 207 19.25 16.59 -28.04
C LEU A 207 19.33 15.67 -29.27
N TRP A 208 20.49 15.09 -29.52
CA TRP A 208 20.66 14.11 -30.58
C TRP A 208 21.55 12.96 -30.13
N ALA A 209 21.38 11.82 -30.77
CA ALA A 209 22.13 10.61 -30.49
C ALA A 209 22.42 9.86 -31.79
N GLN A 210 23.65 9.39 -31.95
CA GLN A 210 24.11 8.60 -33.10
C GLN A 210 24.32 7.16 -32.67
N LEU A 211 23.90 6.23 -33.52
CA LEU A 211 23.98 4.80 -33.30
C LEU A 211 24.46 4.12 -34.58
N GLY A 212 24.85 2.86 -34.46
CA GLY A 212 25.39 2.07 -35.54
C GLY A 212 26.86 2.36 -35.78
N ALA A 213 27.41 1.70 -36.79
CA ALA A 213 28.81 1.84 -37.17
C ALA A 213 28.89 2.17 -38.66
N ALA A 214 29.99 2.80 -39.07
CA ALA A 214 30.22 3.13 -40.47
C ALA A 214 30.17 1.87 -41.34
N GLU A 215 29.75 2.02 -42.59
CA GLU A 215 29.60 0.89 -43.51
C GLU A 215 30.90 0.07 -43.62
N GLY A 216 30.83 -1.23 -43.30
CA GLY A 216 31.98 -2.14 -43.31
C GLY A 216 32.73 -2.30 -41.98
N THR A 217 32.26 -1.69 -40.89
CA THR A 217 32.80 -1.90 -39.54
C THR A 217 31.93 -2.84 -38.70
N GLU A 218 32.56 -3.65 -37.83
CA GLU A 218 31.81 -4.50 -36.90
C GLU A 218 31.17 -3.66 -35.79
N LEU A 219 29.88 -3.92 -35.55
CA LEU A 219 29.09 -3.17 -34.58
C LEU A 219 29.43 -3.58 -33.14
N GLY A 220 29.99 -2.65 -32.37
CA GLY A 220 30.29 -2.83 -30.95
C GLY A 220 29.06 -2.76 -30.04
N GLU A 221 29.24 -3.05 -28.75
CA GLU A 221 28.17 -2.92 -27.74
C GLU A 221 27.75 -1.45 -27.55
N SER A 222 28.71 -0.51 -27.59
CA SER A 222 28.50 0.94 -27.48
C SER A 222 27.72 1.54 -28.64
N ASP A 223 27.74 0.91 -29.81
CA ASP A 223 27.14 1.45 -31.03
C ASP A 223 25.63 1.17 -31.09
N ARG A 224 25.11 0.38 -30.14
CA ARG A 224 23.72 -0.09 -30.12
C ARG A 224 22.80 0.76 -29.26
N PHE A 225 23.32 1.67 -28.47
CA PHE A 225 22.54 2.55 -27.62
C PHE A 225 23.27 3.86 -27.41
N ALA A 226 22.53 4.96 -27.28
CA ALA A 226 23.09 6.26 -27.01
C ALA A 226 22.11 7.09 -26.18
N GLY A 227 22.65 8.07 -25.45
CA GLY A 227 21.84 9.03 -24.73
C GLY A 227 22.43 10.44 -24.85
N SER A 228 21.55 11.42 -24.73
CA SER A 228 21.93 12.84 -24.71
C SER A 228 21.08 13.55 -23.68
N ALA A 229 21.69 14.34 -22.81
CA ALA A 229 21.03 14.95 -21.66
C ALA A 229 21.09 16.47 -21.69
N SER A 230 20.03 17.09 -21.19
CA SER A 230 19.97 18.53 -20.97
C SER A 230 20.93 19.00 -19.89
N PRO A 231 21.20 20.32 -19.83
CA PRO A 231 21.79 20.94 -18.65
C PRO A 231 21.01 20.57 -17.38
N ALA A 232 21.73 20.52 -16.26
CA ALA A 232 21.11 20.29 -14.96
C ALA A 232 20.34 21.54 -14.53
N ILE A 233 19.11 21.34 -14.09
CA ILE A 233 18.31 22.38 -13.45
C ILE A 233 18.18 22.10 -11.95
N PRO A 234 18.14 23.13 -11.10
CA PRO A 234 17.86 22.95 -9.69
C PRO A 234 16.40 22.53 -9.47
N VAL A 235 16.17 21.58 -8.56
CA VAL A 235 14.83 21.14 -8.18
C VAL A 235 14.64 21.14 -6.67
N GLN A 236 13.37 21.16 -6.25
CA GLN A 236 12.97 21.06 -4.86
C GLN A 236 12.27 19.71 -4.63
N GLU A 237 12.71 18.99 -3.61
CA GLU A 237 12.08 17.76 -3.14
C GLU A 237 10.54 17.92 -3.00
N GLY A 238 9.81 16.93 -3.51
CA GLY A 238 8.36 16.89 -3.44
C GLY A 238 7.61 17.81 -4.40
N ARG A 239 8.30 18.62 -5.22
CA ARG A 239 7.68 19.38 -6.31
C ARG A 239 7.56 18.53 -7.58
N ALA A 240 6.54 18.80 -8.38
CA ALA A 240 6.29 18.11 -9.65
C ALA A 240 7.02 18.80 -10.79
N TYR A 241 7.66 18.01 -11.64
CA TYR A 241 8.39 18.44 -12.82
C TYR A 241 7.94 17.63 -14.03
N ARG A 242 7.87 18.27 -15.19
CA ARG A 242 7.54 17.65 -16.46
C ARG A 242 8.63 17.95 -17.48
N ALA A 243 9.16 16.90 -18.11
CA ALA A 243 9.93 17.00 -19.34
C ALA A 243 9.00 16.80 -20.54
N GLN A 244 9.20 17.57 -21.60
CA GLN A 244 8.46 17.48 -22.85
C GLN A 244 9.43 17.70 -24.00
N ALA A 245 9.28 16.95 -25.09
CA ALA A 245 10.12 17.10 -26.28
C ALA A 245 9.41 16.50 -27.50
N MET A 246 9.73 17.02 -28.68
CA MET A 246 9.37 16.44 -29.98
C MET A 246 10.47 15.47 -30.40
N LEU A 247 10.21 14.16 -30.42
CA LEU A 247 11.22 13.15 -30.76
C LEU A 247 11.13 12.75 -32.23
N ALA A 248 12.25 12.50 -32.90
CA ALA A 248 12.34 11.90 -34.23
C ALA A 248 13.49 10.90 -34.28
N ALA A 249 13.41 9.90 -35.14
CA ALA A 249 14.47 8.90 -35.29
C ALA A 249 14.52 8.35 -36.72
N ASP A 250 15.70 7.93 -37.17
CA ASP A 250 15.83 7.18 -38.41
C ASP A 250 15.22 5.76 -38.26
N GLU A 251 14.91 5.12 -39.40
CA GLU A 251 14.36 3.77 -39.41
C GLU A 251 15.29 2.78 -38.69
N GLY A 252 14.72 1.86 -37.91
CA GLY A 252 15.51 0.91 -37.13
C GLY A 252 16.03 1.44 -35.79
N VAL A 253 15.70 2.69 -35.41
CA VAL A 253 16.00 3.24 -34.08
C VAL A 253 14.74 3.34 -33.23
N ARG A 254 14.82 2.87 -31.98
CA ARG A 254 13.82 3.13 -30.95
C ARG A 254 14.28 4.28 -30.06
N VAL A 255 13.39 5.22 -29.76
CA VAL A 255 13.72 6.41 -28.95
C VAL A 255 12.75 6.60 -27.81
N ALA A 256 13.19 7.33 -26.79
CA ALA A 256 12.37 7.71 -25.67
C ALA A 256 12.88 8.98 -24.96
N LEU A 257 11.97 9.68 -24.31
CA LEU A 257 12.29 10.79 -23.41
C LEU A 257 12.38 10.28 -21.98
N ARG A 258 13.36 10.76 -21.22
CA ARG A 258 13.53 10.47 -19.80
C ARG A 258 13.61 11.78 -19.02
N LEU A 259 13.18 11.75 -17.77
CA LEU A 259 13.40 12.81 -16.78
C LEU A 259 14.11 12.18 -15.58
N ALA A 260 15.36 12.58 -15.35
CA ALA A 260 16.22 12.03 -14.32
C ALA A 260 16.48 13.05 -13.21
N PHE A 261 16.42 12.62 -11.95
CA PHE A 261 16.69 13.39 -10.74
C PHE A 261 17.96 12.92 -10.07
N TYR A 262 18.70 13.83 -9.45
CA TYR A 262 19.99 13.53 -8.84
C TYR A 262 20.13 14.16 -7.45
N ALA A 263 20.90 13.47 -6.59
CA ALA A 263 21.40 14.04 -5.34
C ALA A 263 22.52 15.04 -5.62
N ALA A 264 22.85 15.85 -4.61
CA ALA A 264 23.96 16.78 -4.68
C ALA A 264 25.23 16.05 -5.13
N ALA A 265 25.94 16.64 -6.10
CA ALA A 265 27.24 16.10 -6.49
C ALA A 265 28.15 16.08 -5.25
N PRO A 266 28.96 15.02 -5.05
CA PRO A 266 29.99 15.04 -4.03
C PRO A 266 30.93 16.22 -4.29
N ALA A 267 31.46 16.81 -3.21
CA ALA A 267 32.44 17.89 -3.35
C ALA A 267 33.60 17.44 -4.26
N PRO A 268 34.07 18.30 -5.18
CA PRO A 268 35.19 17.94 -6.04
C PRO A 268 36.39 17.58 -5.15
N ASP A 269 37.02 16.45 -5.45
CA ASP A 269 38.26 16.05 -4.78
C ASP A 269 39.33 17.07 -5.16
N PRO A 270 39.89 17.83 -4.20
CA PRO A 270 40.87 18.87 -4.48
C PRO A 270 42.19 18.33 -5.04
N GLU A 271 42.45 17.01 -4.93
CA GLU A 271 43.66 16.36 -5.42
C GLU A 271 43.47 15.67 -6.79
N ALA A 272 42.24 15.56 -7.28
CA ALA A 272 41.97 14.94 -8.59
C ALA A 272 42.25 15.95 -9.72
N GLU A 273 42.99 15.51 -10.74
CA GLU A 273 43.16 16.33 -11.95
C GLU A 273 41.79 16.69 -12.55
N PRO A 274 41.58 17.94 -13.00
CA PRO A 274 40.36 18.34 -13.68
C PRO A 274 40.26 17.54 -14.98
N ASN A 275 39.52 16.43 -14.91
CA ASN A 275 39.15 15.67 -16.09
C ASN A 275 37.83 16.27 -16.62
N PRO A 276 37.84 16.99 -17.76
CA PRO A 276 36.62 17.56 -18.32
C PRO A 276 35.58 16.48 -18.64
N GLU A 277 35.97 15.25 -19.00
CA GLU A 277 35.04 14.10 -19.15
C GLU A 277 34.42 13.69 -17.80
N ALA A 278 35.14 13.90 -16.70
CA ALA A 278 34.67 13.70 -15.33
C ALA A 278 33.86 14.88 -14.77
N GLU A 279 33.76 16.01 -15.48
CA GLU A 279 32.75 17.05 -15.23
C GLU A 279 31.43 16.74 -15.98
N GLN A 280 31.47 15.92 -17.03
CA GLN A 280 30.30 15.56 -17.87
C GLN A 280 29.31 14.56 -17.22
N ARG A 281 29.25 14.49 -15.89
CA ARG A 281 28.74 13.30 -15.20
C ARG A 281 27.23 13.12 -15.26
N LEU A 282 26.83 12.27 -16.20
CA LEU A 282 25.85 11.22 -15.91
C LEU A 282 26.44 10.02 -15.13
N ILE A 283 27.72 10.11 -14.73
CA ILE A 283 28.47 9.11 -13.95
C ILE A 283 27.90 8.92 -12.52
N ARG A 284 27.15 9.89 -11.98
CA ARG A 284 26.44 9.69 -10.70
C ARG A 284 25.11 8.99 -10.95
N ALA A 285 24.87 7.90 -10.22
CA ALA A 285 23.60 7.17 -10.32
C ALA A 285 22.42 8.11 -9.99
N PRO A 286 21.48 8.38 -10.93
CA PRO A 286 20.31 9.22 -10.66
C PRO A 286 19.50 8.64 -9.50
N LEU A 287 18.83 9.47 -8.71
CA LEU A 287 17.88 9.09 -7.65
C LEU A 287 16.55 8.54 -8.19
N LEU A 288 16.12 9.03 -9.34
CA LEU A 288 14.90 8.64 -10.05
C LEU A 288 15.09 8.99 -11.53
N VAL A 289 14.52 8.20 -12.42
CA VAL A 289 14.48 8.36 -13.86
C VAL A 289 13.09 7.93 -14.24
N VAL A 290 12.21 8.81 -14.69
CA VAL A 290 10.95 8.42 -15.32
C VAL A 290 11.11 8.49 -16.84
N GLY A 291 10.28 7.79 -17.60
CA GLY A 291 10.38 7.88 -19.05
C GLY A 291 9.14 7.50 -19.83
N SER A 292 9.06 8.01 -21.06
CA SER A 292 8.13 7.53 -22.08
C SER A 292 8.50 6.11 -22.49
N ARG A 293 7.59 5.40 -23.15
CA ARG A 293 7.92 4.09 -23.71
C ARG A 293 9.05 4.22 -24.74
N LEU A 294 9.99 3.27 -24.72
CA LEU A 294 10.95 3.08 -25.81
C LEU A 294 10.24 2.47 -27.03
N GLU A 295 10.18 3.23 -28.12
CA GLU A 295 9.42 2.84 -29.31
C GLU A 295 10.09 3.30 -30.60
N ALA A 296 9.80 2.59 -31.70
CA ALA A 296 10.21 3.01 -33.02
C ALA A 296 9.25 4.08 -33.53
N LEU A 297 9.79 5.20 -34.02
CA LEU A 297 9.00 6.25 -34.69
C LEU A 297 8.99 5.96 -36.19
N GLN A 298 7.86 6.25 -36.85
CA GLN A 298 7.75 6.05 -38.30
C GLN A 298 8.40 7.23 -39.04
N GLY A 299 9.65 7.06 -39.45
CA GLY A 299 10.39 8.07 -40.23
C GLY A 299 10.71 9.35 -39.44
N ARG A 300 11.10 10.41 -40.17
CA ARG A 300 11.54 11.70 -39.59
C ARG A 300 10.40 12.59 -39.07
N ASP A 301 9.20 12.04 -38.89
CA ASP A 301 8.08 12.80 -38.34
C ASP A 301 8.24 12.94 -36.82
N PHE A 302 8.26 14.19 -36.36
CA PHE A 302 8.41 14.50 -34.95
C PHE A 302 7.18 14.08 -34.15
N ALA A 303 7.40 13.30 -33.10
CA ALA A 303 6.38 12.79 -32.20
C ALA A 303 6.55 13.38 -30.80
N GLU A 304 5.51 14.07 -30.32
CA GLU A 304 5.53 14.69 -29.00
C GLU A 304 5.58 13.65 -27.88
N ARG A 305 6.54 13.78 -26.95
CA ARG A 305 6.63 12.98 -25.74
C ARG A 305 6.68 13.88 -24.53
N SER A 306 5.97 13.46 -23.48
CA SER A 306 6.00 14.14 -22.19
C SER A 306 6.06 13.12 -21.06
N VAL A 307 6.83 13.46 -20.04
CA VAL A 307 7.02 12.64 -18.85
C VAL A 307 7.01 13.55 -17.63
N SER A 308 6.24 13.19 -16.60
CA SER A 308 6.14 13.97 -15.37
C SER A 308 6.50 13.12 -14.15
N ALA A 309 7.13 13.73 -13.15
CA ALA A 309 7.42 13.10 -11.87
C ALA A 309 7.56 14.11 -10.74
N LEU A 310 7.39 13.62 -9.52
CA LEU A 310 7.75 14.36 -8.31
C LEU A 310 9.23 14.15 -8.00
N ALA A 311 9.93 15.22 -7.65
CA ALA A 311 11.31 15.13 -7.20
C ALA A 311 11.39 14.27 -5.93
N PRO A 312 12.17 13.16 -5.93
CA PRO A 312 12.27 12.27 -4.79
C PRO A 312 13.05 12.91 -3.65
N SER A 313 13.06 12.24 -2.48
CA SER A 313 13.80 12.74 -1.33
C SER A 313 15.30 12.85 -1.60
N GLY A 314 15.90 13.98 -1.22
CA GLY A 314 17.30 14.29 -1.49
C GLY A 314 17.61 14.74 -2.93
N ALA A 315 16.61 14.87 -3.82
CA ALA A 315 16.83 15.42 -5.15
C ALA A 315 17.07 16.93 -5.10
N VAL A 316 18.15 17.36 -5.75
CA VAL A 316 18.53 18.78 -5.87
C VAL A 316 18.68 19.21 -7.33
N GLU A 317 18.83 18.24 -8.24
CA GLU A 317 18.96 18.50 -9.68
C GLU A 317 18.07 17.58 -10.52
N ALA A 318 17.62 18.05 -11.68
CA ALA A 318 16.95 17.24 -12.70
C ALA A 318 17.48 17.51 -14.11
N ARG A 319 17.32 16.53 -15.01
CA ARG A 319 17.69 16.58 -16.44
C ARG A 319 16.66 15.88 -17.31
N ALA A 320 16.37 16.44 -18.48
CA ALA A 320 15.69 15.72 -19.56
C ALA A 320 16.74 14.95 -20.38
N ILE A 321 16.46 13.70 -20.75
CA ILE A 321 17.42 12.85 -21.47
C ILE A 321 16.70 12.18 -22.64
N LEU A 322 17.23 12.37 -23.85
CA LEU A 322 16.91 11.55 -25.01
C LEU A 322 17.68 10.24 -24.90
N VAL A 323 16.99 9.11 -25.03
CA VAL A 323 17.59 7.79 -25.11
C VAL A 323 17.22 7.18 -26.44
N ALA A 324 18.19 6.56 -27.10
CA ALA A 324 18.04 5.88 -28.37
C ALA A 324 18.68 4.49 -28.31
N VAL A 325 18.04 3.51 -28.93
CA VAL A 325 18.47 2.11 -28.97
C VAL A 325 18.26 1.56 -30.37
N LEU A 326 19.30 0.96 -30.94
CA LEU A 326 19.26 0.33 -32.24
C LEU A 326 18.41 -0.95 -32.17
N ALA A 327 17.46 -1.10 -33.09
CA ALA A 327 16.62 -2.29 -33.14
C ALA A 327 17.44 -3.52 -33.56
N PRO A 328 17.14 -4.72 -33.03
CA PRO A 328 17.85 -5.94 -33.40
C PRO A 328 17.88 -6.15 -34.93
N GLY A 329 19.07 -6.39 -35.49
CA GLY A 329 19.26 -6.62 -36.93
C GLY A 329 19.52 -5.36 -37.77
N SER A 330 19.45 -4.16 -37.18
CA SER A 330 19.90 -2.93 -37.84
C SER A 330 21.41 -2.77 -37.67
N SER A 331 22.12 -2.39 -38.73
CA SER A 331 23.59 -2.27 -38.71
C SER A 331 24.15 -1.00 -39.36
N GLN A 332 23.29 -0.13 -39.88
CA GLN A 332 23.69 1.12 -40.50
C GLN A 332 23.78 2.23 -39.45
N GLU A 333 24.56 3.24 -39.77
CA GLU A 333 24.64 4.47 -38.99
C GLU A 333 23.28 5.19 -39.02
N CYS A 334 22.72 5.46 -37.84
CA CYS A 334 21.39 6.03 -37.67
C CYS A 334 21.41 7.13 -36.59
N SER A 335 20.47 8.07 -36.69
CA SER A 335 20.35 9.17 -35.75
C SER A 335 18.98 9.24 -35.08
N ALA A 336 18.97 9.77 -33.87
CA ALA A 336 17.80 10.15 -33.10
C ALA A 336 17.90 11.61 -32.67
N TYR A 337 16.76 12.30 -32.61
CA TYR A 337 16.65 13.73 -32.32
C TYR A 337 15.52 13.99 -31.32
N ALA A 338 15.70 14.98 -30.47
CA ALA A 338 14.68 15.59 -29.65
C ALA A 338 14.74 17.11 -29.83
N ASP A 339 13.65 17.70 -30.28
CA ASP A 339 13.48 19.15 -30.50
C ASP A 339 12.41 19.72 -29.55
N ASP A 340 12.30 21.04 -29.48
CA ASP A 340 11.33 21.76 -28.64
C ASP A 340 11.28 21.24 -27.20
N ILE A 341 12.45 21.14 -26.56
CA ILE A 341 12.59 20.52 -25.25
C ILE A 341 12.22 21.51 -24.15
N ALA A 342 11.30 21.09 -23.29
CA ALA A 342 10.93 21.82 -22.10
C ALA A 342 11.08 20.97 -20.85
N LEU A 343 11.58 21.60 -19.79
CA LEU A 343 11.51 21.08 -18.44
C LEU A 343 10.81 22.12 -17.56
N VAL A 344 9.57 21.85 -17.19
CA VAL A 344 8.72 22.78 -16.45
C VAL A 344 8.46 22.28 -15.02
N GLN A 345 8.37 23.20 -14.06
CA GLN A 345 7.80 22.90 -12.75
C GLN A 345 6.26 23.01 -12.84
N GLN A 346 5.55 21.96 -12.46
CA GLN A 346 4.08 21.95 -12.50
C GLN A 346 3.48 22.62 -11.26
N GLY A 347 2.32 23.26 -11.45
CA GLY A 347 1.49 23.80 -10.36
C GLY A 347 0.79 22.70 -9.57
N ALA A 348 0.31 23.02 -8.36
CA ALA A 348 -0.31 22.06 -7.43
C ALA A 348 -1.61 21.39 -7.93
N ALA A 349 -2.16 21.84 -9.06
CA ALA A 349 -3.44 21.40 -9.61
C ALA A 349 -3.33 20.28 -10.67
N ASP A 350 -2.12 19.94 -11.14
CA ASP A 350 -1.94 18.81 -12.05
C ASP A 350 -1.82 17.52 -11.23
N PRO A 351 -2.76 16.56 -11.37
CA PRO A 351 -2.70 15.30 -10.66
C PRO A 351 -1.54 14.45 -11.22
N VAL A 352 -0.34 14.60 -10.66
CA VAL A 352 0.74 13.63 -10.84
C VAL A 352 0.41 12.44 -9.95
N LEU A 353 -0.38 11.54 -10.50
CA LEU A 353 -0.66 10.27 -9.86
C LEU A 353 0.63 9.43 -9.97
N GLU A 354 1.23 9.17 -8.82
CA GLU A 354 2.51 8.46 -8.66
C GLU A 354 2.43 7.00 -9.13
N LEU A 355 2.58 6.80 -10.43
CA LEU A 355 3.29 5.66 -11.01
C LEU A 355 4.38 6.21 -11.91
N ALA A 356 5.22 7.05 -11.31
CA ALA A 356 6.45 7.52 -11.92
C ALA A 356 7.49 6.40 -11.76
N GLY A 357 7.80 5.71 -12.86
CA GLY A 357 8.83 4.67 -12.91
C GLY A 357 10.23 5.13 -12.47
N SER A 358 11.00 4.13 -12.01
CA SER A 358 12.46 3.89 -12.12
C SER A 358 13.51 4.66 -11.33
N ARG A 359 14.16 3.94 -10.40
CA ARG A 359 15.62 4.04 -10.19
C ARG A 359 16.29 2.67 -10.04
N LEU A 360 16.73 1.98 -11.09
CA LEU A 360 17.73 0.90 -10.98
C LEU A 360 19.09 1.51 -10.64
N GLN A 361 19.71 1.06 -9.55
CA GLN A 361 21.13 1.30 -9.35
C GLN A 361 21.86 0.08 -9.93
N VAL A 362 22.46 0.19 -11.12
CA VAL A 362 23.48 -0.77 -11.56
C VAL A 362 24.77 -0.41 -10.84
N THR A 363 25.06 -1.06 -9.72
CA THR A 363 26.42 -1.07 -9.19
C THR A 363 27.21 -2.11 -9.96
N GLY A 364 27.69 -1.69 -11.13
CA GLY A 364 28.83 -2.31 -11.81
C GLY A 364 30.13 -1.72 -11.27
N SER A 365 30.38 -1.84 -9.98
CA SER A 365 31.74 -1.96 -9.47
C SER A 365 31.68 -2.64 -8.11
N SER A 366 32.51 -3.67 -8.02
CA SER A 366 32.90 -4.38 -6.82
C SER A 366 33.17 -3.40 -5.67
N GLN A 367 32.21 -3.24 -4.76
CA GLN A 367 32.38 -3.39 -3.32
C GLN A 367 31.09 -2.98 -2.59
N GLY A 368 30.43 -3.96 -2.00
CA GLY A 368 29.70 -3.74 -0.75
C GLY A 368 28.18 -3.60 -0.81
N VAL A 369 27.47 -4.55 -1.44
CA VAL A 369 26.52 -5.47 -0.75
C VAL A 369 26.45 -6.72 -1.64
N ASP A 370 27.15 -7.77 -1.23
CA ASP A 370 27.45 -8.95 -2.05
C ASP A 370 26.19 -9.66 -2.62
N SER A 371 26.11 -9.70 -3.96
CA SER A 371 25.12 -10.41 -4.78
C SER A 371 25.45 -11.90 -4.91
N PRO A 372 24.45 -12.74 -5.20
CA PRO A 372 24.54 -13.46 -6.47
C PRO A 372 23.21 -13.48 -7.26
N GLU A 373 23.35 -13.19 -8.55
CA GLU A 373 22.55 -13.69 -9.68
C GLU A 373 21.04 -13.39 -9.72
N VAL A 374 20.69 -12.21 -10.26
CA VAL A 374 19.90 -12.03 -11.51
C VAL A 374 20.08 -10.57 -11.94
N GLY A 375 20.57 -10.33 -13.17
CA GLY A 375 20.52 -9.02 -13.81
C GLY A 375 19.06 -8.61 -14.00
N GLY A 376 18.58 -7.68 -13.17
CA GLY A 376 17.19 -7.25 -13.14
C GLY A 376 17.08 -5.77 -13.46
N ILE A 377 16.18 -5.44 -14.37
CA ILE A 377 16.05 -4.15 -15.03
C ILE A 377 14.89 -3.39 -14.37
N GLY A 378 15.08 -2.09 -14.07
CA GLY A 378 14.05 -1.13 -13.60
C GLY A 378 13.66 -1.18 -12.11
N ASN A 379 13.17 -0.04 -11.58
CA ASN A 379 12.56 0.09 -10.24
C ASN A 379 11.28 0.96 -10.36
N ALA A 380 10.51 1.19 -9.31
CA ALA A 380 9.58 2.33 -9.23
C ALA A 380 9.31 2.69 -7.78
N TRP A 381 8.55 3.75 -7.55
CA TRP A 381 8.30 4.27 -6.21
C TRP A 381 6.82 4.54 -6.07
N LEU A 382 6.24 4.06 -4.97
CA LEU A 382 4.89 4.38 -4.57
C LEU A 382 5.00 5.22 -3.31
N ARG A 383 4.57 6.48 -3.27
CA ARG A 383 4.57 7.24 -2.02
C ARG A 383 3.14 7.35 -1.50
N ILE A 384 2.97 6.97 -0.24
CA ILE A 384 1.67 6.88 0.44
C ILE A 384 1.73 7.86 1.62
N ALA A 385 0.83 8.84 1.64
CA ALA A 385 0.72 9.83 2.71
C ALA A 385 2.05 10.53 3.07
N GLY A 386 2.84 10.91 2.04
CA GLY A 386 4.14 11.57 2.22
C GLY A 386 5.29 10.63 2.61
N ARG A 387 5.03 9.33 2.83
CA ARG A 387 6.04 8.32 3.10
C ARG A 387 6.29 7.49 1.86
N THR A 388 7.55 7.46 1.43
CA THR A 388 7.95 6.73 0.24
C THR A 388 7.96 5.23 0.53
N ALA A 389 6.96 4.52 0.02
CA ALA A 389 6.98 3.08 -0.06
C ALA A 389 7.82 2.67 -1.27
N LEU A 390 9.10 2.43 -1.02
CA LEU A 390 10.01 1.93 -2.02
C LEU A 390 9.46 0.61 -2.57
N ALA A 391 9.35 0.49 -3.90
CA ALA A 391 8.90 -0.71 -4.58
C ALA A 391 9.82 -0.92 -5.80
N SER A 392 11.01 -1.46 -5.59
CA SER A 392 11.92 -1.81 -6.68
C SER A 392 11.36 -2.99 -7.51
N PHE A 393 10.81 -2.69 -8.67
CA PHE A 393 10.28 -3.65 -9.65
C PHE A 393 11.37 -4.16 -10.59
N ALA A 394 12.14 -5.17 -10.17
CA ALA A 394 13.06 -5.83 -11.10
C ALA A 394 12.33 -6.92 -11.89
N SER A 395 12.36 -6.82 -13.22
CA SER A 395 12.06 -7.94 -14.12
C SER A 395 13.31 -8.28 -14.93
N ALA A 396 13.48 -9.56 -15.25
CA ALA A 396 14.33 -9.98 -16.35
C ALA A 396 13.44 -9.88 -17.61
N PRO A 397 13.79 -9.08 -18.64
CA PRO A 397 13.00 -9.02 -19.85
C PRO A 397 12.86 -10.43 -20.43
N ALA A 398 11.65 -10.75 -20.91
CA ALA A 398 11.37 -12.06 -21.52
C ALA A 398 12.24 -12.32 -22.78
N GLU A 399 12.81 -11.27 -23.36
CA GLU A 399 13.77 -11.32 -24.45
C GLU A 399 15.12 -10.75 -23.98
N ASN A 400 16.20 -11.52 -24.15
CA ASN A 400 17.58 -11.04 -24.00
C ASN A 400 17.87 -10.02 -25.12
N ASP A 401 17.40 -8.78 -24.99
CA ASP A 401 17.83 -7.68 -25.84
C ASP A 401 19.14 -7.09 -25.27
N PRO A 402 20.30 -7.36 -25.89
CA PRO A 402 21.59 -6.90 -25.38
C PRO A 402 21.66 -5.37 -25.30
N SER A 403 20.91 -4.68 -26.16
CA SER A 403 20.88 -3.21 -26.23
C SER A 403 20.15 -2.61 -25.04
N LEU A 404 19.09 -3.25 -24.54
CA LEU A 404 18.42 -2.86 -23.29
C LEU A 404 19.28 -3.17 -22.07
N GLN A 405 20.02 -4.29 -22.08
CA GLN A 405 20.96 -4.60 -21.00
C GLN A 405 22.10 -3.58 -20.92
N ALA A 406 22.64 -3.18 -22.06
CA ALA A 406 23.70 -2.18 -22.14
C ALA A 406 23.19 -0.80 -21.73
N LEU A 407 21.99 -0.40 -22.18
CA LEU A 407 21.33 0.82 -21.73
C LEU A 407 21.06 0.82 -20.21
N ALA A 408 20.67 -0.33 -19.63
CA ALA A 408 20.47 -0.46 -18.19
C ALA A 408 21.75 -0.19 -17.37
N LYS A 409 22.93 -0.49 -17.92
CA LYS A 409 24.23 -0.16 -17.29
C LYS A 409 24.45 1.36 -17.19
N LEU A 410 23.85 2.11 -18.12
CA LEU A 410 24.01 3.55 -18.27
C LEU A 410 22.95 4.34 -17.48
N LEU A 411 21.69 3.94 -17.60
CA LEU A 411 20.56 4.60 -16.94
C LEU A 411 19.54 3.54 -16.49
N PRO A 412 18.89 3.72 -15.32
CA PRO A 412 17.68 2.98 -15.00
C PRO A 412 16.70 2.88 -16.16
N LEU A 413 16.23 1.67 -16.46
CA LEU A 413 15.11 1.49 -17.38
C LEU A 413 13.77 1.73 -16.66
N PRO A 414 12.91 2.60 -17.21
CA PRO A 414 11.51 2.68 -16.83
C PRO A 414 10.76 1.38 -16.95
N LEU A 415 9.79 1.19 -16.06
CA LEU A 415 8.90 0.03 -16.10
C LEU A 415 8.16 -0.10 -17.42
N ASN A 416 7.88 1.02 -18.10
CA ASN A 416 7.26 1.02 -19.42
C ASN A 416 8.14 0.36 -20.50
N ASP A 417 9.47 0.34 -20.31
CA ASP A 417 10.38 -0.36 -21.23
C ASP A 417 10.35 -1.87 -21.02
N ILE A 418 9.90 -2.32 -19.85
CA ILE A 418 9.96 -3.71 -19.40
C ILE A 418 8.60 -4.40 -19.55
N PHE A 419 7.56 -3.75 -19.05
CA PHE A 419 6.21 -4.27 -18.96
C PHE A 419 5.32 -3.72 -20.10
N GLY A 420 5.86 -2.82 -20.94
CA GLY A 420 5.14 -2.18 -22.03
C GLY A 420 4.19 -1.09 -21.51
N ASP A 421 3.02 -0.96 -22.12
CA ASP A 421 2.09 0.10 -21.77
C ASP A 421 1.53 -0.13 -20.37
N MET A 422 2.03 0.63 -19.39
CA MET A 422 1.46 0.65 -18.06
C MET A 422 0.45 1.76 -17.90
N ARG A 423 -0.70 1.43 -17.32
CA ARG A 423 -1.73 2.42 -16.99
C ARG A 423 -2.14 2.29 -15.54
N VAL A 424 -2.30 3.43 -14.89
CA VAL A 424 -2.95 3.52 -13.59
C VAL A 424 -4.43 3.77 -13.80
N LEU A 425 -5.26 2.90 -13.24
CA LEU A 425 -6.69 3.12 -13.16
C LEU A 425 -6.99 3.49 -11.70
N LYS A 426 -7.61 4.66 -11.50
CA LYS A 426 -8.02 5.12 -10.17
C LYS A 426 -9.43 4.59 -9.86
N GLY A 427 -9.59 3.99 -8.69
CA GLY A 427 -10.87 3.65 -8.08
C GLY A 427 -11.05 4.35 -6.72
N GLU A 428 -12.17 4.12 -6.06
CA GLU A 428 -12.37 4.57 -4.67
C GLU A 428 -11.37 3.85 -3.75
N GLY A 429 -10.42 4.60 -3.17
CA GLY A 429 -9.46 4.07 -2.20
C GLY A 429 -8.39 3.10 -2.74
N ALA A 430 -8.35 2.85 -4.05
CA ALA A 430 -7.44 1.91 -4.69
C ALA A 430 -6.96 2.36 -6.08
N PHE A 431 -5.81 1.84 -6.47
CA PHE A 431 -5.21 2.00 -7.78
C PHE A 431 -5.01 0.64 -8.42
N GLN A 432 -5.19 0.53 -9.72
CA GLN A 432 -4.86 -0.67 -10.47
C GLN A 432 -3.80 -0.33 -11.50
N LEU A 433 -2.69 -1.07 -11.46
CA LEU A 433 -1.69 -1.10 -12.50
C LEU A 433 -2.07 -2.18 -13.50
N ARG A 434 -2.20 -1.80 -14.78
CA ARG A 434 -2.34 -2.74 -15.89
C ARG A 434 -1.15 -2.64 -16.83
N SER A 435 -0.70 -3.77 -17.31
CA SER A 435 0.45 -3.93 -18.19
C SER A 435 0.09 -4.84 -19.37
N SER A 436 0.65 -4.54 -20.54
CA SER A 436 0.56 -5.41 -21.72
C SER A 436 1.43 -6.67 -21.64
N ALA A 437 2.43 -6.69 -20.75
CA ALA A 437 3.34 -7.83 -20.57
C ALA A 437 3.31 -8.40 -19.13
N ALA A 438 3.63 -9.68 -19.02
CA ALA A 438 3.76 -10.42 -17.76
C ALA A 438 5.23 -10.82 -17.51
N GLY A 439 5.59 -11.10 -16.27
CA GLY A 439 6.96 -11.46 -15.90
C GLY A 439 7.16 -11.61 -14.39
N ALA A 440 8.40 -11.71 -13.93
CA ALA A 440 8.69 -11.62 -12.50
C ALA A 440 8.68 -10.16 -12.04
N MET A 441 8.15 -9.90 -10.85
CA MET A 441 8.10 -8.57 -10.25
C MET A 441 8.65 -8.63 -8.84
N GLN A 442 9.59 -7.73 -8.53
CA GLN A 442 10.13 -7.60 -7.19
C GLN A 442 9.54 -6.37 -6.47
N PHE A 443 9.55 -6.36 -5.14
CA PHE A 443 9.25 -5.20 -4.31
C PHE A 443 10.26 -5.13 -3.18
N LEU A 444 10.94 -4.00 -3.01
CA LEU A 444 11.89 -3.80 -1.92
C LEU A 444 11.24 -2.98 -0.80
N VAL A 445 10.89 -3.62 0.31
CA VAL A 445 10.23 -2.97 1.43
C VAL A 445 11.24 -2.66 2.54
N PRO A 446 11.46 -1.37 2.87
CA PRO A 446 12.28 -0.95 4.01
C PRO A 446 11.81 -1.57 5.34
N GLY A 447 12.76 -1.90 6.21
CA GLY A 447 12.48 -2.56 7.48
C GLY A 447 11.59 -1.75 8.44
N ASP A 448 11.73 -0.43 8.41
CA ASP A 448 10.94 0.51 9.21
C ASP A 448 9.45 0.57 8.80
N MET A 449 9.13 0.18 7.56
CA MET A 449 7.74 0.10 7.09
C MET A 449 7.04 -1.22 7.44
N LEU A 450 7.78 -2.29 7.75
CA LEU A 450 7.20 -3.59 8.11
C LEU A 450 6.64 -3.61 9.54
N GLY A 451 6.97 -2.59 10.35
CA GLY A 451 6.54 -2.52 11.75
C GLY A 451 7.02 -3.70 12.59
N GLY A 452 6.45 -3.85 13.78
CA GLY A 452 6.83 -4.94 14.69
C GLY A 452 6.27 -6.30 14.29
N GLN A 453 5.25 -6.34 13.43
CA GLN A 453 4.58 -7.58 13.04
C GLN A 453 5.08 -8.21 11.73
N GLY A 454 5.84 -7.49 10.91
CA GLY A 454 6.33 -7.98 9.62
C GLY A 454 5.32 -7.73 8.51
N TYR A 455 4.99 -8.76 7.73
CA TYR A 455 4.06 -8.65 6.61
C TYR A 455 3.02 -9.78 6.64
N LEU A 456 1.88 -9.53 6.00
CA LEU A 456 0.80 -10.51 5.90
C LEU A 456 0.62 -10.94 4.45
N VAL A 457 0.67 -12.23 4.21
CA VAL A 457 0.48 -12.85 2.89
C VAL A 457 -0.98 -13.24 2.73
N ARG A 458 -1.61 -12.79 1.64
CA ARG A 458 -3.01 -13.09 1.30
C ARG A 458 -3.10 -14.32 0.40
N ARG A 459 -3.77 -15.36 0.87
CA ARG A 459 -4.00 -16.60 0.13
C ARG A 459 -5.48 -16.77 -0.15
N GLU A 460 -5.81 -17.42 -1.27
CA GLU A 460 -7.17 -17.91 -1.47
C GLU A 460 -7.39 -19.12 -0.57
N ALA A 461 -8.50 -19.16 0.17
CA ALA A 461 -8.85 -20.39 0.86
C ALA A 461 -9.10 -21.49 -0.17
N GLN A 462 -8.30 -22.57 -0.10
CA GLN A 462 -8.64 -23.81 -0.78
C GLN A 462 -10.05 -24.23 -0.33
N LYS A 463 -10.84 -24.80 -1.26
CA LYS A 463 -12.25 -25.17 -1.06
C LYS A 463 -12.45 -26.07 0.18
N GLU A 464 -12.65 -25.48 1.34
CA GLU A 464 -13.19 -26.16 2.53
C GLU A 464 -14.53 -25.52 2.91
N GLY A 465 -15.59 -26.01 2.27
CA GLY A 465 -16.99 -25.68 2.60
C GLY A 465 -17.52 -24.36 2.03
N ALA A 466 -18.73 -24.00 2.47
CA ALA A 466 -19.62 -22.97 1.88
C ALA A 466 -19.11 -21.51 1.94
N HIS A 467 -17.87 -21.26 2.38
CA HIS A 467 -17.31 -19.92 2.49
C HIS A 467 -16.01 -19.79 1.69
N LYS A 468 -16.12 -19.33 0.43
CA LYS A 468 -15.01 -18.75 -0.32
C LYS A 468 -14.54 -17.50 0.43
N GLY A 469 -13.33 -17.51 1.00
CA GLY A 469 -12.81 -16.37 1.76
C GLY A 469 -11.31 -16.24 1.62
N ARG A 470 -10.79 -15.01 1.65
CA ARG A 470 -9.35 -14.73 1.62
C ARG A 470 -8.78 -14.89 3.03
N ILE A 471 -7.60 -15.49 3.15
CA ILE A 471 -6.91 -15.73 4.42
C ILE A 471 -5.60 -14.93 4.42
N PHE A 472 -5.24 -14.36 5.57
CA PHE A 472 -3.97 -13.70 5.80
C PHE A 472 -3.10 -14.50 6.76
N GLU A 473 -1.86 -14.74 6.35
CA GLU A 473 -0.83 -15.45 7.12
C GLU A 473 0.31 -14.48 7.44
N GLY A 474 0.75 -14.44 8.69
CA GLY A 474 1.78 -13.50 9.12
C GLY A 474 3.18 -14.08 9.01
N HIS A 475 4.10 -13.30 8.45
CA HIS A 475 5.48 -13.67 8.23
C HIS A 475 6.43 -12.58 8.74
N ARG A 476 7.62 -13.01 9.16
CA ARG A 476 8.73 -12.15 9.57
C ARG A 476 10.00 -12.63 8.87
N GLY A 477 10.75 -11.71 8.29
CA GLY A 477 11.98 -12.05 7.57
C GLY A 477 11.71 -12.79 6.26
N ALA A 478 12.69 -13.61 5.86
CA ALA A 478 12.63 -14.38 4.63
C ALA A 478 11.55 -15.47 4.67
N ALA A 479 10.87 -15.70 3.55
CA ALA A 479 9.85 -16.74 3.40
C ALA A 479 9.68 -17.15 1.94
N GLN A 480 9.18 -18.36 1.71
CA GLN A 480 8.72 -18.81 0.40
C GLN A 480 7.34 -19.43 0.56
N VAL A 481 6.36 -18.92 -0.16
CA VAL A 481 4.94 -19.28 0.00
C VAL A 481 4.30 -19.48 -1.36
N ALA A 482 3.61 -20.59 -1.53
CA ALA A 482 2.82 -20.88 -2.72
C ALA A 482 1.39 -20.34 -2.61
N ASP A 483 0.72 -20.17 -3.75
CA ASP A 483 -0.69 -19.74 -3.85
C ASP A 483 -0.99 -18.39 -3.18
N VAL A 484 -0.10 -17.41 -3.40
CA VAL A 484 -0.26 -16.05 -2.89
C VAL A 484 -0.96 -15.19 -3.92
N SER A 485 -1.95 -14.42 -3.47
CA SER A 485 -2.78 -13.49 -4.26
C SER A 485 -2.67 -12.03 -3.79
N GLY A 486 -1.84 -11.76 -2.79
CA GLY A 486 -1.62 -10.42 -2.28
C GLY A 486 -0.73 -10.37 -1.05
N ILE A 487 -0.29 -9.17 -0.69
CA ILE A 487 0.57 -8.86 0.45
C ILE A 487 0.03 -7.60 1.10
N LEU A 488 -0.30 -7.68 2.38
CA LEU A 488 -0.69 -6.55 3.22
C LEU A 488 0.51 -6.11 4.05
N LEU A 489 0.86 -4.83 3.93
CA LEU A 489 2.05 -4.23 4.50
C LEU A 489 1.69 -3.02 5.35
N GLY A 490 2.56 -2.76 6.32
CA GLY A 490 2.52 -1.55 7.13
C GLY A 490 1.55 -1.57 8.31
N GLU A 491 1.71 -0.56 9.15
CA GLU A 491 1.02 -0.40 10.44
C GLU A 491 0.41 1.00 10.58
N GLY A 492 -0.68 1.09 11.34
CA GLY A 492 -1.40 2.34 11.59
C GLY A 492 -1.87 3.05 10.31
N ILE A 493 -1.36 4.27 10.08
CA ILE A 493 -1.77 5.16 8.97
C ILE A 493 -1.09 4.75 7.65
N VAL A 494 0.02 4.03 7.71
CA VAL A 494 0.77 3.59 6.52
C VAL A 494 0.47 2.12 6.31
N ARG A 495 -0.72 1.83 5.78
CA ARG A 495 -1.13 0.47 5.45
C ARG A 495 -1.50 0.42 3.99
N PHE A 496 -1.10 -0.64 3.30
CA PHE A 496 -1.50 -0.87 1.92
C PHE A 496 -1.52 -2.36 1.59
N LEU A 497 -2.38 -2.72 0.66
CA LEU A 497 -2.55 -4.07 0.17
C LEU A 497 -2.17 -4.08 -1.30
N LEU A 498 -1.13 -4.85 -1.62
CA LEU A 498 -0.82 -5.24 -2.99
C LEU A 498 -1.58 -6.53 -3.28
N SER A 499 -2.30 -6.59 -4.39
CA SER A 499 -3.03 -7.79 -4.77
C SER A 499 -3.05 -8.03 -6.26
N TRP A 500 -3.12 -9.29 -6.66
CA TRP A 500 -3.15 -9.66 -8.06
C TRP A 500 -4.15 -10.80 -8.30
N PRO A 501 -4.70 -10.93 -9.52
CA PRO A 501 -5.84 -11.80 -9.76
C PRO A 501 -5.50 -13.30 -9.71
N LYS A 502 -4.33 -13.68 -10.22
CA LYS A 502 -3.91 -15.08 -10.34
C LYS A 502 -2.95 -15.44 -9.22
N ALA A 503 -3.36 -16.30 -8.30
CA ALA A 503 -2.48 -16.77 -7.23
C ALA A 503 -1.20 -17.42 -7.82
N GLY A 504 -0.05 -17.12 -7.23
CA GLY A 504 1.25 -17.52 -7.74
C GLY A 504 2.29 -17.73 -6.64
N ALA A 505 3.52 -18.02 -7.03
CA ALA A 505 4.62 -18.16 -6.08
C ALA A 505 5.01 -16.78 -5.53
N PHE A 506 5.27 -16.74 -4.23
CA PHE A 506 5.79 -15.57 -3.54
C PHE A 506 7.07 -15.94 -2.80
N ARG A 507 8.07 -15.07 -2.89
CA ARG A 507 9.32 -15.19 -2.15
C ARG A 507 9.64 -13.87 -1.46
N ALA A 508 10.13 -13.94 -0.24
CA ALA A 508 10.70 -12.84 0.51
C ALA A 508 12.12 -13.18 0.91
N ASP A 509 13.07 -12.32 0.58
CA ASP A 509 14.48 -12.44 0.95
C ASP A 509 14.85 -11.29 1.91
N ALA A 510 15.55 -11.61 3.00
CA ALA A 510 16.05 -10.61 3.93
C ALA A 510 17.38 -10.04 3.45
N LEU A 511 17.52 -8.71 3.48
CA LEU A 511 18.74 -8.02 3.10
C LEU A 511 19.55 -7.59 4.34
N PRO A 512 20.88 -7.38 4.22
CA PRO A 512 21.74 -7.02 5.34
C PRO A 512 21.36 -5.72 6.06
N ASN A 513 20.70 -4.80 5.35
CA ASN A 513 20.22 -3.52 5.88
C ASN A 513 18.85 -3.62 6.58
N GLY A 514 18.32 -4.83 6.78
CA GLY A 514 17.02 -5.06 7.41
C GLY A 514 15.80 -4.86 6.50
N ALA A 515 15.99 -4.50 5.23
CA ALA A 515 14.91 -4.47 4.25
C ALA A 515 14.55 -5.88 3.77
N LEU A 516 13.34 -6.03 3.22
CA LEU A 516 12.89 -7.28 2.57
C LEU A 516 12.69 -7.07 1.08
N ARG A 517 13.21 -8.02 0.29
CA ARG A 517 12.92 -8.12 -1.14
C ARG A 517 11.83 -9.17 -1.35
N PHE A 518 10.67 -8.73 -1.81
CA PHE A 518 9.59 -9.60 -2.24
C PHE A 518 9.70 -9.89 -3.74
N THR A 519 9.33 -11.08 -4.18
CA THR A 519 9.31 -11.50 -5.58
C THR A 519 8.00 -12.23 -5.85
N ILE A 520 7.30 -11.85 -6.91
CA ILE A 520 6.04 -12.44 -7.38
C ILE A 520 6.09 -12.73 -8.88
N ASP A 521 5.26 -13.65 -9.33
CA ASP A 521 4.93 -13.80 -10.75
C ASP A 521 3.84 -12.79 -11.12
N PHE A 522 4.21 -11.71 -11.80
CA PHE A 522 3.29 -10.67 -12.23
C PHE A 522 2.60 -11.05 -13.55
N GLY A 523 1.29 -11.26 -13.47
CA GLY A 523 0.44 -11.65 -14.61
C GLY A 523 -0.11 -10.50 -15.46
N GLY A 524 0.39 -9.27 -15.30
CA GLY A 524 -0.08 -8.09 -16.05
C GLY A 524 -1.07 -7.17 -15.31
N GLU A 525 -1.57 -7.58 -14.15
CA GLU A 525 -2.49 -6.77 -13.32
C GLU A 525 -2.07 -6.78 -11.84
N LEU A 526 -2.02 -5.59 -11.22
CA LEU A 526 -1.71 -5.39 -9.81
C LEU A 526 -2.60 -4.30 -9.22
N ASP A 527 -3.39 -4.66 -8.22
CA ASP A 527 -4.21 -3.76 -7.42
C ASP A 527 -3.45 -3.29 -6.18
N ILE A 528 -3.54 -2.00 -5.89
CA ILE A 528 -2.91 -1.30 -4.77
C ILE A 528 -4.02 -0.59 -4.00
N GLN A 529 -4.43 -1.14 -2.86
CA GLN A 529 -5.45 -0.53 -2.00
C GLN A 529 -4.78 0.21 -0.85
N LEU A 530 -5.20 1.45 -0.61
CA LEU A 530 -4.67 2.32 0.46
C LEU A 530 -5.71 2.63 1.53
N GLU A 531 -6.99 2.60 1.17
CA GLU A 531 -8.10 2.84 2.10
C GLU A 531 -8.83 1.54 2.41
N PHE A 532 -9.17 1.36 3.69
CA PHE A 532 -9.72 0.10 4.22
C PHE A 532 -10.98 0.32 5.06
N GLN A 533 -11.77 1.36 4.78
CA GLN A 533 -12.89 1.75 5.64
C GLN A 533 -13.87 0.59 5.85
N ASP A 534 -14.20 -0.14 4.79
CA ASP A 534 -15.12 -1.27 4.84
C ASP A 534 -14.55 -2.46 5.61
N GLU A 535 -13.29 -2.78 5.37
CA GLU A 535 -12.59 -3.87 6.03
C GLU A 535 -12.41 -3.58 7.53
N VAL A 536 -12.10 -2.32 7.89
CA VAL A 536 -12.01 -1.87 9.28
C VAL A 536 -13.38 -1.94 9.95
N ARG A 537 -14.45 -1.43 9.30
CA ARG A 537 -15.82 -1.54 9.82
C ARG A 537 -16.20 -3.01 10.09
N LYS A 538 -15.85 -3.91 9.19
CA LYS A 538 -16.11 -5.35 9.34
C LYS A 538 -15.27 -5.98 10.45
N ALA A 539 -13.99 -5.64 10.55
CA ALA A 539 -13.12 -6.09 11.63
C ALA A 539 -13.65 -5.66 13.01
N GLN A 540 -14.07 -4.40 13.15
CA GLN A 540 -14.65 -3.87 14.39
C GLN A 540 -15.98 -4.50 14.75
N ARG A 541 -16.82 -4.82 13.75
CA ARG A 541 -18.07 -5.56 13.97
C ARG A 541 -17.79 -6.96 14.52
N LEU A 542 -16.89 -7.72 13.87
CA LEU A 542 -16.48 -9.05 14.34
C LEU A 542 -15.89 -9.02 15.75
N TYR A 543 -15.08 -8.01 16.06
CA TYR A 543 -14.53 -7.83 17.39
C TYR A 543 -15.62 -7.59 18.45
N ARG A 544 -16.62 -6.75 18.15
CA ARG A 544 -17.78 -6.52 19.03
C ARG A 544 -18.62 -7.78 19.23
N GLU A 545 -18.87 -8.53 18.18
CA GLU A 545 -19.57 -9.83 18.23
C GLU A 545 -18.82 -10.83 19.12
N ALA A 546 -17.49 -10.92 18.96
CA ALA A 546 -16.65 -11.79 19.79
C ALA A 546 -16.70 -11.41 21.27
N LEU A 547 -16.62 -10.10 21.59
CA LEU A 547 -16.74 -9.61 22.96
C LEU A 547 -18.11 -9.88 23.58
N ALA A 548 -19.19 -9.75 22.80
CA ALA A 548 -20.53 -10.05 23.26
C ALA A 548 -20.68 -11.55 23.59
N ALA A 549 -20.17 -12.44 22.73
CA ALA A 549 -20.17 -13.88 22.95
C ALA A 549 -19.32 -14.28 24.18
N ASP A 550 -18.14 -13.68 24.35
CA ASP A 550 -17.25 -13.89 25.51
C ASP A 550 -17.97 -13.51 26.82
N ARG A 551 -18.59 -12.33 26.87
CA ARG A 551 -19.38 -11.87 28.03
C ARG A 551 -20.60 -12.76 28.32
N ALA A 552 -21.21 -13.32 27.28
CA ALA A 552 -22.34 -14.24 27.41
C ALA A 552 -21.91 -15.68 27.79
N GLY A 553 -20.61 -15.94 27.98
CA GLY A 553 -20.09 -17.28 28.29
C GLY A 553 -20.09 -18.26 27.11
N GLN A 554 -20.38 -17.79 25.89
CA GLN A 554 -20.39 -18.59 24.67
C GLN A 554 -18.97 -18.63 24.08
N ILE A 555 -18.05 -19.28 24.80
CA ILE A 555 -16.61 -19.22 24.53
C ILE A 555 -16.27 -19.79 23.15
N GLY A 556 -16.91 -20.86 22.70
CA GLY A 556 -16.65 -21.42 21.37
C GLY A 556 -16.96 -20.44 20.23
N LYS A 557 -18.11 -19.75 20.28
CA LYS A 557 -18.46 -18.68 19.34
C LYS A 557 -17.49 -17.50 19.41
N ALA A 558 -17.07 -17.10 20.62
CA ALA A 558 -16.08 -16.04 20.79
C ALA A 558 -14.74 -16.42 20.15
N LEU A 559 -14.25 -17.64 20.38
CA LEU A 559 -13.02 -18.16 19.77
C LEU A 559 -13.11 -18.21 18.24
N GLN A 560 -14.25 -18.60 17.69
CA GLN A 560 -14.52 -18.59 16.25
C GLN A 560 -14.46 -17.17 15.67
N ALA A 561 -15.16 -16.22 16.28
CA ALA A 561 -15.18 -14.83 15.84
C ALA A 561 -13.80 -14.16 15.95
N TYR A 562 -13.07 -14.38 17.05
CA TYR A 562 -11.68 -13.92 17.18
C TYR A 562 -10.76 -14.55 16.12
N ALA A 563 -10.93 -15.84 15.81
CA ALA A 563 -10.15 -16.50 14.76
C ALA A 563 -10.46 -15.93 13.36
N GLU A 564 -11.74 -15.71 13.04
CA GLU A 564 -12.18 -15.13 11.78
C GLU A 564 -11.64 -13.71 11.59
N LEU A 565 -11.73 -12.87 12.64
CA LEU A 565 -11.16 -11.53 12.66
C LEU A 565 -9.65 -11.55 12.36
N VAL A 566 -8.88 -12.33 13.13
CA VAL A 566 -7.41 -12.37 13.00
C VAL A 566 -6.97 -12.95 11.65
N LYS A 567 -7.71 -13.96 11.15
CA LYS A 567 -7.32 -14.72 9.96
C LYS A 567 -7.77 -14.06 8.65
N ARG A 568 -8.90 -13.35 8.64
CA ARG A 568 -9.50 -12.84 7.39
C ARG A 568 -9.64 -11.32 7.34
N TRP A 569 -9.65 -10.64 8.49
CA TRP A 569 -9.89 -9.20 8.57
C TRP A 569 -8.80 -8.46 9.39
N PRO A 570 -7.51 -8.62 9.07
CA PRO A 570 -6.42 -8.00 9.83
C PRO A 570 -6.21 -6.49 9.51
N PHE A 571 -7.29 -5.76 9.27
CA PHE A 571 -7.26 -4.36 8.81
C PHE A 571 -7.41 -3.35 9.94
N ASP A 572 -7.83 -3.79 11.14
CA ASP A 572 -7.79 -3.00 12.37
C ASP A 572 -6.77 -3.65 13.33
N GLN A 573 -5.64 -2.97 13.55
CA GLN A 573 -4.52 -3.52 14.32
C GLN A 573 -4.84 -3.64 15.80
N ASP A 574 -5.55 -2.65 16.36
CA ASP A 574 -5.93 -2.65 17.77
C ASP A 574 -6.93 -3.78 18.05
N ALA A 575 -7.97 -3.89 17.22
CA ALA A 575 -8.93 -4.99 17.31
C ALA A 575 -8.25 -6.36 17.15
N THR A 576 -7.35 -6.51 16.16
CA THR A 576 -6.63 -7.76 15.89
C THR A 576 -5.71 -8.16 17.05
N ASN A 577 -4.97 -7.21 17.62
CA ASN A 577 -4.07 -7.46 18.75
C ASN A 577 -4.85 -7.87 20.01
N LYS A 578 -5.92 -7.13 20.33
CA LYS A 578 -6.82 -7.46 21.45
C LYS A 578 -7.47 -8.83 21.27
N ALA A 579 -7.92 -9.14 20.05
CA ALA A 579 -8.48 -10.44 19.70
C ALA A 579 -7.47 -11.58 19.89
N ARG A 580 -6.22 -11.44 19.40
CA ARG A 580 -5.16 -12.44 19.62
C ARG A 580 -4.90 -12.67 21.10
N ALA A 581 -4.71 -11.60 21.87
CA ALA A 581 -4.44 -11.69 23.29
C ALA A 581 -5.58 -12.41 24.04
N ARG A 582 -6.82 -11.99 23.80
CA ARG A 582 -7.99 -12.57 24.46
C ARG A 582 -8.24 -14.01 24.05
N ARG A 583 -8.10 -14.33 22.76
CA ARG A 583 -8.19 -15.71 22.25
C ARG A 583 -7.17 -16.63 22.91
N SER A 584 -5.92 -16.19 23.05
CA SER A 584 -4.87 -16.96 23.74
C SER A 584 -5.21 -17.22 25.21
N GLN A 585 -5.74 -16.23 25.92
CA GLN A 585 -6.19 -16.40 27.31
C GLN A 585 -7.32 -17.43 27.44
N LEU A 586 -8.33 -17.36 26.57
CA LEU A 586 -9.45 -18.30 26.58
C LEU A 586 -9.02 -19.73 26.29
N LEU A 587 -8.12 -19.93 25.31
CA LEU A 587 -7.56 -21.24 25.01
C LEU A 587 -6.71 -21.80 26.16
N LEU A 588 -5.90 -20.96 26.81
CA LEU A 588 -5.11 -21.37 27.96
C LEU A 588 -6.01 -21.79 29.14
N ALA A 589 -7.03 -20.99 29.46
CA ALA A 589 -8.01 -21.32 30.49
C ALA A 589 -8.76 -22.62 30.17
N GLY A 590 -9.09 -22.85 28.90
CA GLY A 590 -9.68 -24.12 28.45
C GLY A 590 -8.75 -25.30 28.69
N LYS A 591 -7.47 -25.18 28.33
CA LYS A 591 -6.46 -26.21 28.54
C LYS A 591 -6.26 -26.53 30.03
N GLU A 592 -6.19 -25.52 30.89
CA GLU A 592 -6.07 -25.71 32.34
C GLU A 592 -7.26 -26.47 32.93
N ARG A 593 -8.48 -26.10 32.52
CA ARG A 593 -9.70 -26.84 32.91
C ARG A 593 -9.66 -28.28 32.44
N PHE A 594 -9.19 -28.54 31.22
CA PHE A 594 -9.08 -29.89 30.68
C PHE A 594 -8.08 -30.75 31.47
N LEU A 595 -6.91 -30.19 31.81
CA LEU A 595 -5.92 -30.86 32.65
C LEU A 595 -6.44 -31.17 34.07
N ALA A 596 -7.34 -30.32 34.61
CA ALA A 596 -8.01 -30.61 35.87
C ALA A 596 -8.95 -31.83 35.75
N GLN A 597 -9.68 -31.98 34.64
CA GLN A 597 -10.53 -33.14 34.38
C GLN A 597 -9.72 -34.43 34.20
N GLN A 598 -8.54 -34.35 33.56
CA GLN A 598 -7.63 -35.51 33.46
C GLN A 598 -7.16 -35.98 34.84
N ARG A 599 -6.74 -35.05 35.72
CA ARG A 599 -6.37 -35.41 37.10
C ARG A 599 -7.53 -36.01 37.89
N ALA A 600 -8.74 -35.47 37.75
CA ALA A 600 -9.94 -36.01 38.39
C ALA A 600 -10.29 -37.43 37.88
N PHE A 601 -9.95 -37.74 36.62
CA PHE A 601 -10.13 -39.08 36.07
C PHE A 601 -9.13 -40.08 36.64
N ASP A 602 -7.87 -39.70 36.79
CA ASP A 602 -6.85 -40.55 37.43
C ASP A 602 -7.24 -40.85 38.88
N GLU A 603 -7.76 -39.84 39.59
CA GLU A 603 -8.33 -40.00 40.92
C GLU A 603 -9.53 -40.96 40.93
N ALA A 604 -10.47 -40.79 39.99
CA ALA A 604 -11.63 -41.68 39.85
C ALA A 604 -11.22 -43.13 39.54
N LYS A 605 -10.17 -43.34 38.74
CA LYS A 605 -9.56 -44.65 38.49
C LYS A 605 -8.97 -45.25 39.76
N ALA A 606 -8.20 -44.47 40.53
CA ALA A 606 -7.58 -44.94 41.76
C ALA A 606 -8.59 -45.40 42.81
N PHE A 607 -9.72 -44.70 42.94
CA PHE A 607 -10.73 -45.02 43.96
C PHE A 607 -11.87 -45.94 43.49
N GLY A 608 -12.11 -46.07 42.18
CA GLY A 608 -13.18 -46.93 41.66
C GLY A 608 -14.60 -46.48 42.06
N TYR A 609 -14.79 -45.19 42.36
CA TYR A 609 -16.08 -44.64 42.75
C TYR A 609 -16.89 -44.15 41.56
N GLU A 610 -18.04 -44.79 41.32
CA GLU A 610 -18.97 -44.46 40.23
C GLU A 610 -19.38 -42.98 40.21
N GLY A 611 -19.63 -42.39 41.38
CA GLY A 611 -20.05 -41.00 41.51
C GLY A 611 -19.03 -40.01 40.95
N LEU A 612 -17.73 -40.32 41.04
CA LEU A 612 -16.66 -39.46 40.49
C LEU A 612 -16.70 -39.46 38.96
N TYR A 613 -16.87 -40.62 38.32
CA TYR A 613 -17.00 -40.72 36.86
C TYR A 613 -18.24 -40.00 36.34
N ARG A 614 -19.39 -40.15 37.02
CA ARG A 614 -20.64 -39.48 36.60
C ARG A 614 -20.51 -37.95 36.71
N ARG A 615 -19.87 -37.45 37.76
CA ARG A 615 -19.57 -36.03 37.93
C ARG A 615 -18.63 -35.54 36.84
N LEU A 616 -17.54 -36.27 36.58
CA LEU A 616 -16.58 -35.96 35.54
C LEU A 616 -17.22 -35.87 34.15
N LEU A 617 -18.09 -36.82 33.78
CA LEU A 617 -18.84 -36.77 32.52
C LEU A 617 -19.73 -35.53 32.43
N LYS A 618 -20.41 -35.17 33.51
CA LYS A 618 -21.25 -33.95 33.56
C LYS A 618 -20.41 -32.67 33.38
N ASP A 619 -19.25 -32.62 34.03
CA ASP A 619 -18.33 -31.48 33.93
C ASP A 619 -17.74 -31.36 32.51
N LEU A 620 -17.39 -32.50 31.89
CA LEU A 620 -16.94 -32.56 30.48
C LEU A 620 -18.05 -32.16 29.50
N ASP A 621 -19.29 -32.57 29.73
CA ASP A 621 -20.43 -32.17 28.90
C ASP A 621 -20.68 -30.65 28.97
N GLN A 622 -20.64 -30.07 30.17
CA GLN A 622 -20.77 -28.62 30.36
C GLN A 622 -19.61 -27.87 29.71
N MET A 623 -18.40 -28.43 29.78
CA MET A 623 -17.22 -27.88 29.13
C MET A 623 -17.38 -27.88 27.62
N LEU A 624 -17.75 -29.01 27.00
CA LEU A 624 -18.00 -29.09 25.56
C LEU A 624 -19.09 -28.11 25.12
N LEU A 625 -20.17 -27.96 25.88
CA LEU A 625 -21.23 -26.99 25.60
C LEU A 625 -20.71 -25.54 25.59
N THR A 626 -19.83 -25.19 26.55
CA THR A 626 -19.23 -23.85 26.67
C THR A 626 -18.35 -23.53 25.45
N TYR A 627 -17.70 -24.55 24.89
CA TYR A 627 -16.80 -24.44 23.74
C TYR A 627 -17.48 -24.82 22.41
N ALA A 628 -18.79 -25.00 22.38
CA ALA A 628 -19.56 -25.21 21.16
C ALA A 628 -19.40 -24.02 20.18
N GLY A 629 -19.18 -24.30 18.90
CA GLY A 629 -18.72 -23.36 17.87
C GLY A 629 -17.21 -23.38 17.61
N ALA A 630 -16.43 -24.10 18.45
CA ALA A 630 -15.00 -24.35 18.25
C ALA A 630 -14.71 -25.81 17.87
N GLU A 631 -15.66 -26.49 17.20
CA GLU A 631 -15.59 -27.93 16.92
C GLU A 631 -14.37 -28.31 16.08
N LYS A 632 -13.90 -27.40 15.23
CA LYS A 632 -12.70 -27.60 14.39
C LYS A 632 -11.39 -27.36 15.14
N THR A 633 -11.42 -27.10 16.45
CA THR A 633 -10.19 -26.92 17.23
C THR A 633 -9.72 -28.26 17.78
N ALA A 634 -8.40 -28.51 17.70
CA ALA A 634 -7.79 -29.72 18.26
C ALA A 634 -8.16 -29.94 19.75
N PHE A 635 -8.39 -28.85 20.49
CA PHE A 635 -8.84 -28.88 21.87
C PHE A 635 -10.24 -29.52 22.02
N TYR A 636 -11.20 -29.13 21.18
CA TYR A 636 -12.56 -29.66 21.25
C TYR A 636 -12.60 -31.16 20.92
N GLU A 637 -11.85 -31.58 19.89
CA GLU A 637 -11.69 -33.00 19.51
C GLU A 637 -11.05 -33.82 20.64
N GLN A 638 -9.99 -33.29 21.26
CA GLN A 638 -9.35 -33.95 22.42
C GLN A 638 -10.31 -34.10 23.59
N ALA A 639 -11.09 -33.06 23.91
CA ALA A 639 -12.07 -33.12 24.98
C ALA A 639 -13.19 -34.14 24.70
N GLN A 640 -13.66 -34.23 23.45
CA GLN A 640 -14.67 -35.18 23.03
C GLN A 640 -14.15 -36.63 23.10
N SER A 641 -12.94 -36.87 22.61
CA SER A 641 -12.28 -38.18 22.69
C SER A 641 -12.09 -38.61 24.14
N PHE A 642 -11.61 -37.71 24.99
CA PHE A 642 -11.42 -37.98 26.42
C PHE A 642 -12.74 -38.30 27.13
N ARG A 643 -13.82 -37.56 26.83
CA ARG A 643 -15.17 -37.86 27.34
C ARG A 643 -15.62 -39.29 26.96
N ALA A 644 -15.35 -39.73 25.73
CA ALA A 644 -15.65 -41.09 25.30
C ALA A 644 -14.83 -42.14 26.08
N GLU A 645 -13.55 -41.86 26.36
CA GLU A 645 -12.70 -42.70 27.20
C GLU A 645 -13.27 -42.83 28.62
N VAL A 646 -13.65 -41.71 29.25
CA VAL A 646 -14.24 -41.70 30.60
C VAL A 646 -15.53 -42.53 30.64
N HIS A 647 -16.38 -42.40 29.62
CA HIS A 647 -17.62 -43.16 29.51
C HIS A 647 -17.36 -44.67 29.40
N LYS A 648 -16.36 -45.06 28.59
CA LYS A 648 -15.95 -46.45 28.45
C LYS A 648 -15.43 -47.01 29.78
N ALA A 649 -14.59 -46.25 30.49
CA ALA A 649 -14.06 -46.66 31.79
C ALA A 649 -15.16 -46.83 32.86
N LEU A 650 -16.15 -45.92 32.91
CA LEU A 650 -17.32 -46.07 33.77
C LEU A 650 -18.11 -47.34 33.44
N THR A 651 -18.36 -47.59 32.16
CA THR A 651 -19.08 -48.78 31.72
C THR A 651 -18.36 -50.06 32.13
N GLN A 652 -17.03 -50.09 32.02
CA GLN A 652 -16.22 -51.22 32.47
C GLN A 652 -16.29 -51.40 33.98
N LEU A 653 -16.13 -50.33 34.77
CA LEU A 653 -16.23 -50.37 36.24
C LEU A 653 -17.59 -50.93 36.70
N LEU A 654 -18.68 -50.51 36.06
CA LEU A 654 -20.03 -51.00 36.37
C LEU A 654 -20.17 -52.50 36.08
N ARG A 655 -19.61 -52.98 34.96
CA ARG A 655 -19.59 -54.41 34.64
C ARG A 655 -18.79 -55.22 35.65
N GLU A 656 -17.61 -54.74 36.06
CA GLU A 656 -16.77 -55.40 37.06
C GLU A 656 -17.45 -55.46 38.44
N LYS A 657 -18.10 -54.36 38.86
CA LYS A 657 -18.89 -54.34 40.10
C LYS A 657 -20.07 -55.30 40.04
N ALA A 658 -20.81 -55.34 38.93
CA ALA A 658 -21.91 -56.27 38.74
C ALA A 658 -21.44 -57.73 38.80
N LYS A 659 -20.30 -58.06 38.16
CA LYS A 659 -19.68 -59.39 38.25
C LYS A 659 -19.35 -59.77 39.69
N GLY A 660 -18.66 -58.89 40.44
CA GLY A 660 -18.29 -59.18 41.84
C GLY A 660 -19.48 -59.25 42.80
N VAL A 661 -20.61 -58.57 42.50
CA VAL A 661 -21.87 -58.74 43.25
C VAL A 661 -22.50 -60.09 42.92
N ALA A 662 -22.60 -60.45 41.63
CA ALA A 662 -23.12 -61.74 41.21
C ALA A 662 -22.33 -62.93 41.80
N GLU A 663 -20.99 -62.85 41.84
CA GLU A 663 -20.14 -63.87 42.48
C GLU A 663 -20.33 -63.95 44.01
N ARG A 664 -20.69 -62.86 44.68
CA ARG A 664 -21.06 -62.89 46.10
C ARG A 664 -22.40 -63.57 46.32
N TYR A 665 -23.40 -63.27 45.49
CA TYR A 665 -24.68 -63.97 45.56
C TYR A 665 -24.56 -65.46 45.25
N LEU A 666 -23.68 -65.85 44.32
CA LEU A 666 -23.37 -67.27 44.06
C LEU A 666 -22.82 -67.96 45.32
N ARG A 667 -21.84 -67.34 46.00
CA ARG A 667 -21.30 -67.90 47.26
C ARG A 667 -22.35 -67.99 48.37
N ILE A 668 -23.25 -67.01 48.46
CA ILE A 668 -24.38 -67.04 49.42
C ILE A 668 -25.33 -68.19 49.06
N HIS A 669 -25.68 -68.32 47.78
CA HIS A 669 -26.50 -69.43 47.28
C HIS A 669 -25.88 -70.78 47.66
N ASP A 670 -24.60 -70.99 47.34
CA ASP A 670 -23.91 -72.26 47.59
C ASP A 670 -23.88 -72.60 49.09
N SER A 671 -23.60 -71.61 49.94
CA SER A 671 -23.63 -71.78 51.41
C SER A 671 -25.02 -72.09 51.97
N LEU A 672 -26.08 -71.53 51.37
CA LEU A 672 -27.47 -71.84 51.73
C LEU A 672 -27.87 -73.27 51.32
N VAL A 673 -27.38 -73.74 50.17
CA VAL A 673 -27.56 -75.13 49.72
C VAL A 673 -26.85 -76.11 50.66
N GLU A 674 -25.60 -75.83 51.02
CA GLU A 674 -24.82 -76.65 51.98
C GLU A 674 -25.48 -76.72 53.37
N SER A 675 -26.21 -75.68 53.78
CA SER A 675 -26.92 -75.60 55.06
C SER A 675 -28.36 -76.16 55.01
N ASP A 676 -28.77 -76.81 53.91
CA ASP A 676 -30.12 -77.36 53.63
C ASP A 676 -31.27 -76.32 53.68
N LEU A 677 -30.97 -75.03 53.44
CA LEU A 677 -31.95 -73.94 53.40
C LEU A 677 -32.50 -73.71 51.98
N LYS A 678 -33.03 -74.76 51.35
CA LYS A 678 -33.43 -74.80 49.92
C LYS A 678 -34.33 -73.65 49.47
N ARG A 679 -35.33 -73.28 50.27
CA ARG A 679 -36.28 -72.23 49.92
C ARG A 679 -35.65 -70.83 49.85
N LEU A 680 -34.60 -70.58 50.64
CA LEU A 680 -33.82 -69.35 50.59
C LEU A 680 -32.85 -69.36 49.41
N ALA A 681 -32.21 -70.50 49.13
CA ALA A 681 -31.35 -70.65 47.95
C ALA A 681 -32.13 -70.38 46.64
N GLU A 682 -33.33 -70.94 46.47
CA GLU A 682 -34.21 -70.70 45.31
C GLU A 682 -34.61 -69.22 45.14
N LEU A 683 -34.73 -68.47 46.24
CA LEU A 683 -35.00 -67.03 46.19
C LEU A 683 -33.78 -66.25 45.69
N VAL A 684 -32.59 -66.60 46.16
CA VAL A 684 -31.33 -66.00 45.69
C VAL A 684 -31.08 -66.35 44.23
N GLU A 685 -31.33 -67.59 43.81
CA GLU A 685 -31.19 -68.02 42.41
C GLU A 685 -32.11 -67.21 41.48
N ARG A 686 -33.39 -67.08 41.83
CA ARG A 686 -34.35 -66.26 41.07
C ARG A 686 -33.90 -64.81 40.98
N TYR A 687 -33.47 -64.23 42.10
CA TYR A 687 -32.95 -62.86 42.13
C TYR A 687 -31.74 -62.70 41.21
N MET A 688 -30.79 -63.63 41.25
CA MET A 688 -29.60 -63.59 40.39
C MET A 688 -29.94 -63.70 38.90
N ARG A 689 -30.87 -64.59 38.52
CA ARG A 689 -31.32 -64.74 37.12
C ARG A 689 -32.04 -63.50 36.61
N GLN A 690 -32.74 -62.77 37.49
CA GLN A 690 -33.43 -61.54 37.15
C GLN A 690 -32.47 -60.35 37.03
N GLU A 691 -31.59 -60.15 38.01
CA GLU A 691 -30.75 -58.94 38.12
C GLU A 691 -29.39 -59.07 37.42
N PHE A 692 -28.89 -60.29 37.22
CA PHE A 692 -27.58 -60.55 36.59
C PHE A 692 -27.64 -61.62 35.48
N PRO A 693 -28.59 -61.54 34.53
CA PRO A 693 -28.90 -62.61 33.58
C PRO A 693 -27.71 -63.05 32.70
N GLU A 694 -26.80 -62.12 32.39
CA GLU A 694 -25.64 -62.37 31.54
C GLU A 694 -24.35 -62.72 32.32
N SER A 695 -24.40 -62.82 33.66
CA SER A 695 -23.21 -63.12 34.45
C SER A 695 -22.78 -64.58 34.36
N GLU A 696 -21.46 -64.84 34.32
CA GLU A 696 -20.90 -66.19 34.45
C GLU A 696 -21.32 -66.88 35.76
N ALA A 697 -21.60 -66.11 36.80
CA ALA A 697 -22.08 -66.62 38.08
C ALA A 697 -23.47 -67.27 37.95
N VAL A 698 -24.37 -66.68 37.15
CA VAL A 698 -25.69 -67.27 36.87
C VAL A 698 -25.58 -68.55 36.02
N GLN A 699 -24.61 -68.62 35.12
CA GLN A 699 -24.36 -69.83 34.32
C GLN A 699 -23.83 -71.01 35.15
N LYS A 700 -23.30 -70.75 36.35
CA LYS A 700 -22.81 -71.77 37.29
C LYS A 700 -23.92 -72.30 38.22
N LEU A 701 -25.07 -71.64 38.30
CA LEU A 701 -26.22 -72.08 39.11
C LEU A 701 -26.80 -73.38 38.52
N GLY A 702 -26.76 -74.48 39.28
CA GLY A 702 -27.32 -75.78 38.89
C GLY A 702 -26.34 -76.74 38.21
N ARG A 703 -25.02 -76.50 38.30
CA ARG A 703 -23.99 -77.49 37.95
C ARG A 703 -23.59 -78.35 39.15
#